data_AF-A7S6V8-F1
#
_entry.id   AF-A7S6V8-F1
#
_cell.length_a   1.000
_cell.length_b   1.000
_cell.length_c   1.000
_cell.angle_alpha   90.00
_cell.angle_beta   90.00
_cell.angle_gamma   90.00
#
_symmetry.space_group_name_H-M   'P 1'
#
loop_
_entity.id
_entity.type
_entity.pdbx_description
1 polymer ?
#
loop_
_entity_poly.entity_id
_entity_poly.type
_entity_poly.pdbx_seq_one_letter_code
_entity_poly.pdbx_strand_id
1 'polypeptide(L)'
;MGCGASKTTVKLVVSDNFPDFSTHNNWMAKCMTKDVYQRLSNLRTPSGYTLDMAIQTGVDNPGHPFIMTVGCVAGDEESYDVFADMFDPVIEKRHDGYRKTDMHKTDLNPDHLIGGDDLDEKYVLSCRVRTGRSIRGLGLPPHCTRAERREVEKVSVEALDSLDGEFKGKYYPLSNMTAAEQDQLIDDHFLFDKPVSPLLLASRMARDWPDARGIWHNDNKTFLVWVNEEDHTRVISMQKGGNMKEVFTRFCNGLNKVEKAIKSKGREFMWNKHLGYVLTCPSNLGTGLRGGVHVKLPLLSKEPRFDSILRTLRLQKRGTGGVDTASTDGTFDISNLDRLGTSEVEQVQKVIDGVKALIEIEKALEAGKPIDGIIPRKPQKMLASNFPDLTKHNNWMAKCLTPAVYNMLSVLKTPTGYTLDMAIQTGVDNPGHPFIMTVGCVAGDEESYDVFADMFDPVIEKRHNGYKKTAKHKTDLNPSKLIGGDDLDEKYVLSCRVRTGRSIRGLCLPPWCSRAERREVEKIVTSALAELDGPLAGKYYSLMTMTEAEQDQLIDDHFLFDKPVSPLLLASRMARDWPDARGIWHNDNKTFLVWVNEEDHTRVISMQKGGNMKEVFARFCNGLNKVESLIKSKGYEFMWNEHLGYVLTCPSNLGTGLRGGVHVKLPLLSARDDFDSLLKALRLQKRGTGGVDTASTDGTFDISNADRLGTSEVEQVQTVVDGVKLMVELEKALEINVNVKSFIHSEKKQSKKKQKGKKPALLCDGFPDLSKHNNYMAKFLTRDVYNKLCNLKTPSGFTLDGVIQTGVDNPGHPFIFTVGCVAGDEETYKVFAALLDPVIEARHNGYLKGAKHVTDLNPDNLVGGDDLDANFVLSCRVRTGRSIRGLGLPPHCTRAERREVEKITVDALATLDGPLKGKYYPLSKMTDAEQEQLINDHFLFDKPVSPLLLSARMARDWPDARGIWHNDAKNFLVWVNEEDHTRVISMQQGGNMREVFHRFCNGLKKIEDAMKAKGKEFMWDEHLGYVLTCPSNLGTGLRGGVHVKLPMVSKDARFDGILEKLRLQKRGTGGVDTASTDGTFDISNLDRIGFSEVQLVQKVIDGVKILVEMEKKLMAGQSIDELMP
;
A
#
# COMPACT_ATOMS: atom_id res chain seq x y z
N MET A 1 27.86 -17.49 38.07
CA MET A 1 28.07 -16.04 38.23
C MET A 1 27.53 -15.36 36.99
N GLY A 2 26.68 -14.35 37.16
CA GLY A 2 25.81 -13.82 36.11
C GLY A 2 26.54 -12.94 35.09
N CYS A 3 26.15 -13.06 33.83
CA CYS A 3 26.41 -12.07 32.80
C CYS A 3 25.06 -11.67 32.20
N GLY A 4 24.58 -10.47 32.55
CA GLY A 4 23.38 -9.90 31.97
C GLY A 4 23.69 -9.43 30.54
N ALA A 5 23.15 -10.13 29.54
CA ALA A 5 23.20 -9.66 28.16
C ALA A 5 22.25 -8.46 28.01
N SER A 6 22.84 -7.26 27.91
CA SER A 6 22.16 -6.04 27.47
C SER A 6 21.55 -6.28 26.08
N LYS A 7 20.22 -6.37 25.99
CA LYS A 7 19.49 -6.31 24.71
C LYS A 7 19.49 -4.87 24.21
N THR A 8 20.60 -4.45 23.60
CA THR A 8 20.69 -3.17 22.91
C THR A 8 20.00 -3.31 21.55
N THR A 9 18.70 -3.08 21.52
CA THR A 9 17.96 -2.97 20.24
C THR A 9 18.46 -1.69 19.54
N VAL A 10 19.27 -1.84 18.49
CA VAL A 10 19.77 -0.69 17.70
C VAL A 10 18.56 -0.02 17.05
N LYS A 11 18.23 1.21 17.47
CA LYS A 11 17.28 2.07 16.75
C LYS A 11 17.96 2.54 15.46
N LEU A 12 17.73 1.84 14.36
CA LEU A 12 18.17 2.24 13.03
C LEU A 12 17.46 3.56 12.62
N VAL A 13 18.21 4.53 12.12
CA VAL A 13 17.66 5.80 11.65
C VAL A 13 16.97 5.57 10.30
N VAL A 14 15.66 5.75 10.27
CA VAL A 14 14.81 5.41 9.12
C VAL A 14 15.20 6.17 7.83
N SER A 15 15.81 7.37 7.94
CA SER A 15 16.27 8.16 6.79
C SER A 15 17.33 7.46 5.95
N ASP A 16 18.15 6.63 6.57
CA ASP A 16 19.34 6.04 5.95
C ASP A 16 19.01 4.74 5.22
N ASN A 17 17.74 4.32 5.17
CA ASN A 17 17.27 3.12 4.48
C ASN A 17 16.47 3.41 3.18
N PHE A 18 16.34 4.67 2.81
CA PHE A 18 15.67 5.07 1.58
C PHE A 18 16.38 4.47 0.35
N PRO A 19 15.67 3.83 -0.60
CA PRO A 19 16.26 3.32 -1.84
C PRO A 19 16.75 4.46 -2.74
N ASP A 20 17.81 4.22 -3.51
CA ASP A 20 18.20 5.14 -4.58
C ASP A 20 17.31 4.91 -5.81
N PHE A 21 16.64 5.96 -6.27
CA PHE A 21 15.73 5.96 -7.41
C PHE A 21 16.26 6.79 -8.59
N SER A 22 17.52 7.24 -8.56
CA SER A 22 18.11 8.12 -9.57
C SER A 22 18.02 7.55 -11.00
N THR A 23 18.10 6.23 -11.14
CA THR A 23 18.03 5.50 -12.42
C THR A 23 16.64 4.91 -12.73
N HIS A 24 15.63 5.14 -11.89
CA HIS A 24 14.36 4.42 -11.95
C HIS A 24 13.29 5.14 -12.78
N ASN A 25 12.63 4.37 -13.66
CA ASN A 25 11.54 4.77 -14.52
C ASN A 25 10.25 3.97 -14.21
N ASN A 26 9.72 4.17 -13.00
CA ASN A 26 8.43 3.61 -12.57
C ASN A 26 7.67 4.56 -11.64
N TRP A 27 6.34 4.44 -11.59
CA TRP A 27 5.48 5.37 -10.85
C TRP A 27 5.75 5.36 -9.34
N MET A 28 6.01 4.20 -8.74
CA MET A 28 6.39 4.08 -7.32
C MET A 28 7.61 4.94 -7.01
N ALA A 29 8.69 4.82 -7.79
CA ALA A 29 9.89 5.63 -7.62
C ALA A 29 9.64 7.14 -7.81
N LYS A 30 8.72 7.53 -8.71
CA LYS A 30 8.32 8.95 -8.91
C LYS A 30 7.37 9.50 -7.83
N CYS A 31 6.82 8.65 -6.96
CA CYS A 31 5.88 9.04 -5.91
C CYS A 31 6.47 8.86 -4.50
N MET A 32 7.45 7.97 -4.34
CA MET A 32 8.10 7.68 -3.08
C MET A 32 9.12 8.77 -2.74
N THR A 33 8.85 9.51 -1.66
CA THR A 33 9.79 10.50 -1.09
C THR A 33 10.39 9.96 0.21
N LYS A 34 11.49 10.57 0.67
CA LYS A 34 12.10 10.22 1.97
C LYS A 34 11.09 10.32 3.11
N ASP A 35 10.26 11.36 3.11
CA ASP A 35 9.24 11.57 4.15
C ASP A 35 8.13 10.51 4.09
N VAL A 36 7.66 10.14 2.90
CA VAL A 36 6.67 9.06 2.73
C VAL A 36 7.26 7.74 3.21
N TYR A 37 8.48 7.41 2.80
CA TYR A 37 9.16 6.20 3.24
C TYR A 37 9.31 6.17 4.77
N GLN A 38 9.72 7.28 5.39
CA GLN A 38 9.88 7.36 6.84
C GLN A 38 8.59 7.11 7.62
N ARG A 39 7.46 7.61 7.11
CA ARG A 39 6.15 7.37 7.74
C ARG A 39 5.70 5.92 7.61
N LEU A 40 6.02 5.28 6.49
CA LEU A 40 5.47 3.97 6.13
C LEU A 40 6.39 2.78 6.45
N SER A 41 7.70 2.97 6.57
CA SER A 41 8.68 1.86 6.62
C SER A 41 8.52 0.92 7.82
N ASN A 42 7.96 1.42 8.92
CA ASN A 42 7.73 0.65 10.14
C ASN A 42 6.32 0.04 10.20
N LEU A 43 5.46 0.35 9.23
CA LEU A 43 4.10 -0.18 9.16
C LEU A 43 4.10 -1.58 8.55
N ARG A 44 3.13 -2.37 9.01
CA ARG A 44 2.85 -3.71 8.51
C ARG A 44 1.34 -3.88 8.44
N THR A 45 0.88 -4.57 7.42
CA THR A 45 -0.53 -4.97 7.33
C THR A 45 -0.84 -6.00 8.41
N PRO A 46 -2.12 -6.28 8.70
CA PRO A 46 -2.49 -7.31 9.68
C PRO A 46 -1.93 -8.71 9.37
N SER A 47 -1.70 -9.02 8.09
CA SER A 47 -1.08 -10.27 7.64
C SER A 47 0.46 -10.28 7.77
N GLY A 48 1.06 -9.13 8.12
CA GLY A 48 2.50 -8.95 8.25
C GLY A 48 3.22 -8.46 6.99
N TYR A 49 2.49 -8.13 5.91
CA TYR A 49 3.09 -7.55 4.69
C TYR A 49 3.66 -6.17 4.98
N THR A 50 4.82 -5.84 4.40
CA THR A 50 5.57 -4.60 4.70
C THR A 50 5.71 -3.70 3.48
N LEU A 51 6.06 -2.42 3.72
CA LEU A 51 6.35 -1.48 2.63
C LEU A 51 7.47 -1.99 1.71
N ASP A 52 8.58 -2.49 2.29
CA ASP A 52 9.71 -3.00 1.50
C ASP A 52 9.28 -4.18 0.61
N MET A 53 8.37 -5.05 1.07
CA MET A 53 7.80 -6.10 0.22
C MET A 53 6.95 -5.51 -0.92
N ALA A 54 6.14 -4.50 -0.63
CA ALA A 54 5.29 -3.84 -1.62
C ALA A 54 6.08 -3.17 -2.75
N ILE A 55 7.23 -2.57 -2.45
CA ILE A 55 8.06 -1.83 -3.43
C ILE A 55 9.18 -2.64 -4.06
N GLN A 56 9.44 -3.86 -3.58
CA GLN A 56 10.64 -4.62 -3.97
C GLN A 56 10.77 -4.80 -5.47
N THR A 57 9.64 -5.10 -6.14
CA THR A 57 9.61 -5.26 -7.60
C THR A 57 10.12 -4.02 -8.34
N GLY A 58 9.75 -2.81 -7.88
CA GLY A 58 10.21 -1.56 -8.48
C GLY A 58 11.58 -1.10 -8.00
N VAL A 59 12.07 -1.57 -6.84
CA VAL A 59 13.44 -1.30 -6.38
C VAL A 59 14.44 -2.15 -7.17
N ASP A 60 14.19 -3.46 -7.28
CA ASP A 60 15.10 -4.41 -7.93
C ASP A 60 15.08 -4.28 -9.47
N ASN A 61 14.03 -3.69 -10.02
CA ASN A 61 13.86 -3.48 -11.45
C ASN A 61 13.64 -1.97 -11.70
N PRO A 62 14.67 -1.25 -12.20
CA PRO A 62 14.60 0.19 -12.41
C PRO A 62 13.43 0.62 -13.30
N GLY A 63 12.98 -0.25 -14.20
CA GLY A 63 11.91 0.02 -15.15
C GLY A 63 12.45 -0.04 -16.59
N HIS A 64 11.55 0.10 -17.56
CA HIS A 64 11.91 0.09 -18.98
C HIS A 64 12.10 1.54 -19.47
N PRO A 65 13.11 1.87 -20.29
CA PRO A 65 13.37 3.25 -20.71
C PRO A 65 12.20 3.91 -21.45
N PHE A 66 11.37 3.11 -22.14
CA PHE A 66 10.26 3.61 -22.95
C PHE A 66 8.87 3.41 -22.33
N ILE A 67 8.77 2.67 -21.22
CA ILE A 67 7.48 2.32 -20.61
C ILE A 67 7.53 2.64 -19.11
N MET A 68 6.65 3.54 -18.66
CA MET A 68 6.49 3.86 -17.25
C MET A 68 5.75 2.72 -16.54
N THR A 69 6.49 1.86 -15.84
CA THR A 69 5.92 0.73 -15.08
C THR A 69 5.36 1.21 -13.73
N VAL A 70 4.63 0.33 -13.01
CA VAL A 70 4.03 0.70 -11.71
C VAL A 70 5.08 0.72 -10.59
N GLY A 71 5.85 -0.36 -10.44
CA GLY A 71 6.93 -0.46 -9.43
C GLY A 71 6.49 -0.88 -8.02
N CYS A 72 5.21 -1.18 -7.78
CA CYS A 72 4.74 -1.75 -6.53
C CYS A 72 3.58 -2.74 -6.72
N VAL A 73 3.38 -3.60 -5.72
CA VAL A 73 2.30 -4.61 -5.65
C VAL A 73 1.72 -4.72 -4.24
N ALA A 74 0.43 -5.01 -4.13
CA ALA A 74 -0.25 -5.29 -2.88
C ALA A 74 -0.08 -6.76 -2.46
N GLY A 75 0.12 -7.02 -1.17
CA GLY A 75 0.21 -8.38 -0.61
C GLY A 75 -1.12 -8.87 -0.04
N ASP A 76 -2.01 -7.95 0.29
CA ASP A 76 -3.35 -8.19 0.80
C ASP A 76 -4.22 -6.95 0.51
N GLU A 77 -5.50 -7.02 0.86
CA GLU A 77 -6.44 -5.93 0.62
C GLU A 77 -6.07 -4.68 1.42
N GLU A 78 -5.66 -4.85 2.67
CA GLU A 78 -5.27 -3.78 3.59
C GLU A 78 -3.99 -3.05 3.17
N SER A 79 -3.21 -3.61 2.24
CA SER A 79 -2.01 -2.96 1.68
C SER A 79 -2.34 -1.58 1.11
N TYR A 80 -3.51 -1.42 0.47
CA TYR A 80 -3.93 -0.14 -0.12
C TYR A 80 -4.32 0.90 0.94
N ASP A 81 -4.72 0.48 2.14
CA ASP A 81 -5.02 1.40 3.26
C ASP A 81 -3.75 1.71 4.08
N VAL A 82 -2.99 0.69 4.44
CA VAL A 82 -1.81 0.81 5.32
C VAL A 82 -0.68 1.58 4.63
N PHE A 83 -0.53 1.44 3.32
CA PHE A 83 0.48 2.14 2.52
C PHE A 83 -0.14 3.17 1.56
N ALA A 84 -1.32 3.73 1.89
CA ALA A 84 -2.06 4.67 1.06
C ALA A 84 -1.23 5.89 0.63
N ASP A 85 -0.40 6.44 1.52
CA ASP A 85 0.51 7.57 1.22
C ASP A 85 1.47 7.30 0.04
N MET A 86 1.70 6.03 -0.30
CA MET A 86 2.42 5.60 -1.52
C MET A 86 1.47 5.14 -2.62
N PHE A 87 0.49 4.28 -2.32
CA PHE A 87 -0.39 3.71 -3.35
C PHE A 87 -1.28 4.77 -4.00
N ASP A 88 -1.85 5.70 -3.25
CA ASP A 88 -2.77 6.71 -3.80
C ASP A 88 -2.09 7.60 -4.86
N PRO A 89 -0.89 8.20 -4.62
CA PRO A 89 -0.19 8.92 -5.67
C PRO A 89 0.20 8.06 -6.88
N VAL A 90 0.52 6.78 -6.67
CA VAL A 90 0.83 5.85 -7.77
C VAL A 90 -0.40 5.54 -8.61
N ILE A 91 -1.54 5.30 -7.96
CA ILE A 91 -2.84 5.07 -8.59
C ILE A 91 -3.24 6.31 -9.39
N GLU A 92 -3.15 7.50 -8.80
CA GLU A 92 -3.48 8.76 -9.45
C GLU A 92 -2.65 8.97 -10.73
N LYS A 93 -1.33 8.80 -10.66
CA LYS A 93 -0.48 8.96 -11.85
C LYS A 93 -0.70 7.86 -12.89
N ARG A 94 -0.93 6.61 -12.47
CA ARG A 94 -1.14 5.48 -13.39
C ARG A 94 -2.48 5.54 -14.10
N HIS A 95 -3.52 6.02 -13.43
CA HIS A 95 -4.91 6.03 -13.91
C HIS A 95 -5.40 7.45 -14.20
N ASP A 96 -4.54 8.24 -14.87
CA ASP A 96 -4.89 9.53 -15.49
C ASP A 96 -5.58 10.52 -14.54
N GLY A 97 -5.08 10.61 -13.31
CA GLY A 97 -5.57 11.52 -12.28
C GLY A 97 -6.66 10.96 -11.37
N TYR A 98 -6.82 9.63 -11.28
CA TYR A 98 -7.77 9.01 -10.36
C TYR A 98 -7.36 9.21 -8.89
N ARG A 99 -7.97 10.17 -8.22
CA ARG A 99 -7.62 10.61 -6.87
C ARG A 99 -8.19 9.65 -5.83
N LYS A 100 -7.58 9.64 -4.65
CA LYS A 100 -8.05 8.85 -3.49
C LYS A 100 -9.51 9.09 -3.05
N THR A 101 -10.12 10.18 -3.50
CA THR A 101 -11.52 10.54 -3.22
C THR A 101 -12.48 10.11 -4.32
N ASP A 102 -11.97 9.76 -5.50
CA ASP A 102 -12.79 9.35 -6.64
C ASP A 102 -13.39 7.96 -6.36
N MET A 103 -14.56 7.66 -6.92
CA MET A 103 -15.25 6.40 -6.67
C MET A 103 -15.41 5.64 -7.98
N HIS A 104 -15.20 4.34 -7.92
CA HIS A 104 -15.23 3.50 -9.10
C HIS A 104 -16.66 3.11 -9.44
N LYS A 105 -16.98 3.13 -10.73
CA LYS A 105 -18.26 2.67 -11.26
C LYS A 105 -18.12 1.23 -11.73
N THR A 106 -19.10 0.40 -11.42
CA THR A 106 -19.20 -0.98 -11.91
C THR A 106 -20.52 -1.13 -12.65
N ASP A 107 -20.48 -1.70 -13.84
CA ASP A 107 -21.66 -2.02 -14.65
C ASP A 107 -21.38 -3.26 -15.49
N LEU A 108 -21.96 -4.38 -15.07
CA LEU A 108 -21.87 -5.68 -15.73
C LEU A 108 -23.18 -6.04 -16.45
N ASN A 109 -23.99 -5.05 -16.85
CA ASN A 109 -25.18 -5.30 -17.66
C ASN A 109 -24.86 -5.20 -19.16
N PRO A 110 -24.81 -6.33 -19.90
CA PRO A 110 -24.50 -6.30 -21.33
C PRO A 110 -25.57 -5.60 -22.18
N ASP A 111 -26.80 -5.43 -21.68
CA ASP A 111 -27.87 -4.74 -22.41
C ASP A 111 -27.61 -3.24 -22.56
N HIS A 112 -26.68 -2.68 -21.77
CA HIS A 112 -26.27 -1.28 -21.89
C HIS A 112 -25.25 -1.05 -23.02
N LEU A 113 -24.72 -2.11 -23.66
CA LEU A 113 -23.87 -1.96 -24.86
C LEU A 113 -24.69 -1.60 -26.11
N ILE A 114 -24.17 -0.66 -26.88
CA ILE A 114 -24.72 -0.21 -28.16
C ILE A 114 -23.84 -0.75 -29.29
N GLY A 115 -24.39 -1.64 -30.11
CA GLY A 115 -23.69 -2.32 -31.21
C GLY A 115 -22.68 -3.37 -30.72
N GLY A 116 -21.67 -3.66 -31.55
CA GLY A 116 -20.62 -4.63 -31.26
C GLY A 116 -20.96 -6.05 -31.71
N ASP A 117 -22.17 -6.28 -32.20
CA ASP A 117 -22.61 -7.41 -33.00
C ASP A 117 -22.39 -7.18 -34.51
N ASP A 118 -21.88 -6.01 -34.88
CA ASP A 118 -21.79 -5.49 -36.26
C ASP A 118 -20.36 -5.06 -36.67
N LEU A 119 -19.33 -5.48 -35.94
CA LEU A 119 -17.94 -5.18 -36.33
C LEU A 119 -17.57 -5.96 -37.60
N ASP A 120 -16.97 -5.26 -38.58
CA ASP A 120 -16.67 -5.82 -39.90
C ASP A 120 -15.66 -6.98 -39.83
N GLU A 121 -16.13 -8.19 -40.13
CA GLU A 121 -15.36 -9.44 -40.09
C GLU A 121 -14.21 -9.49 -41.10
N LYS A 122 -14.20 -8.62 -42.13
CA LYS A 122 -13.03 -8.47 -43.01
C LYS A 122 -11.80 -7.98 -42.23
N TYR A 123 -12.02 -7.17 -41.19
CA TYR A 123 -10.96 -6.55 -40.41
C TYR A 123 -10.83 -7.17 -39.01
N VAL A 124 -11.93 -7.48 -38.34
CA VAL A 124 -11.92 -8.02 -36.97
C VAL A 124 -11.89 -9.55 -36.97
N LEU A 125 -10.79 -10.13 -36.49
CA LEU A 125 -10.52 -11.57 -36.52
C LEU A 125 -11.04 -12.30 -35.28
N SER A 126 -11.03 -11.63 -34.13
CA SER A 126 -11.50 -12.21 -32.86
C SER A 126 -11.75 -11.14 -31.81
N CYS A 127 -12.69 -11.41 -30.89
CA CYS A 127 -13.01 -10.58 -29.73
C CYS A 127 -12.64 -11.31 -28.44
N ARG A 128 -12.12 -10.57 -27.45
CA ARG A 128 -11.74 -11.12 -26.15
C ARG A 128 -11.93 -10.10 -25.02
N VAL A 129 -12.58 -10.53 -23.95
CA VAL A 129 -12.74 -9.76 -22.71
C VAL A 129 -12.17 -10.55 -21.55
N ARG A 130 -11.35 -9.93 -20.71
CA ARG A 130 -10.83 -10.55 -19.49
C ARG A 130 -10.87 -9.63 -18.29
N THR A 131 -10.94 -10.19 -17.09
CA THR A 131 -10.71 -9.45 -15.84
C THR A 131 -10.03 -10.29 -14.77
N GLY A 132 -9.36 -9.65 -13.81
CA GLY A 132 -8.89 -10.28 -12.59
C GLY A 132 -9.93 -10.17 -11.45
N ARG A 133 -9.98 -11.17 -10.56
CA ARG A 133 -10.70 -11.09 -9.27
C ARG A 133 -9.91 -11.77 -8.16
N SER A 134 -9.91 -11.15 -6.98
CA SER A 134 -9.25 -11.67 -5.76
C SER A 134 -10.27 -11.99 -4.68
N ILE A 135 -10.06 -13.05 -3.91
CA ILE A 135 -10.99 -13.56 -2.89
C ILE A 135 -10.65 -12.94 -1.53
N ARG A 136 -11.63 -12.28 -0.90
CA ARG A 136 -11.48 -11.58 0.38
C ARG A 136 -11.06 -12.51 1.51
N GLY A 137 -10.15 -12.01 2.35
CA GLY A 137 -9.65 -12.71 3.54
C GLY A 137 -8.56 -13.75 3.28
N LEU A 138 -8.04 -13.83 2.05
CA LEU A 138 -6.86 -14.60 1.67
C LEU A 138 -5.81 -13.61 1.13
N GLY A 139 -4.53 -13.78 1.47
CA GLY A 139 -3.46 -12.94 0.93
C GLY A 139 -3.38 -13.00 -0.60
N LEU A 140 -2.99 -11.90 -1.24
CA LEU A 140 -2.73 -11.81 -2.69
C LEU A 140 -1.44 -12.58 -3.04
N PRO A 141 -1.21 -12.98 -4.30
CA PRO A 141 -0.08 -13.82 -4.70
C PRO A 141 1.32 -13.42 -4.17
N PRO A 142 1.68 -12.12 -4.03
CA PRO A 142 2.96 -11.71 -3.45
C PRO A 142 3.18 -12.13 -1.99
N HIS A 143 2.10 -12.38 -1.25
CA HIS A 143 2.14 -12.63 0.19
C HIS A 143 1.38 -13.86 0.66
N CYS A 144 0.50 -14.44 -0.16
CA CYS A 144 -0.26 -15.64 0.20
C CYS A 144 0.66 -16.77 0.68
N THR A 145 0.23 -17.50 1.69
CA THR A 145 0.85 -18.76 2.11
C THR A 145 0.49 -19.89 1.12
N ARG A 146 1.20 -21.03 1.20
CA ARG A 146 0.85 -22.22 0.39
C ARG A 146 -0.57 -22.71 0.68
N ALA A 147 -0.97 -22.68 1.95
CA ALA A 147 -2.32 -23.06 2.39
C ALA A 147 -3.39 -22.09 1.85
N GLU A 148 -3.18 -20.78 1.96
CA GLU A 148 -4.12 -19.80 1.38
C GLU A 148 -4.24 -19.96 -0.14
N ARG A 149 -3.14 -20.26 -0.83
CA ARG A 149 -3.17 -20.48 -2.28
C ARG A 149 -3.98 -21.71 -2.67
N ARG A 150 -3.79 -22.83 -1.95
CA ARG A 150 -4.61 -24.04 -2.11
C ARG A 150 -6.07 -23.79 -1.77
N GLU A 151 -6.35 -22.97 -0.76
CA GLU A 151 -7.71 -22.55 -0.45
C GLU A 151 -8.32 -21.69 -1.58
N VAL A 152 -7.54 -20.80 -2.23
CA VAL A 152 -7.99 -20.09 -3.44
C VAL A 152 -8.34 -21.07 -4.56
N GLU A 153 -7.47 -22.04 -4.83
CA GLU A 153 -7.73 -23.08 -5.84
C GLU A 153 -9.01 -23.84 -5.51
N LYS A 154 -9.11 -24.39 -4.30
CA LYS A 154 -10.27 -25.15 -3.84
C LYS A 154 -11.57 -24.36 -3.99
N VAL A 155 -11.62 -23.13 -3.49
CA VAL A 155 -12.83 -22.28 -3.57
C VAL A 155 -13.18 -21.98 -5.04
N SER A 156 -12.18 -21.71 -5.87
CA SER A 156 -12.38 -21.40 -7.29
C SER A 156 -12.89 -22.63 -8.05
N VAL A 157 -12.25 -23.80 -7.87
CA VAL A 157 -12.63 -25.06 -8.53
C VAL A 157 -14.01 -25.52 -8.08
N GLU A 158 -14.32 -25.51 -6.79
CA GLU A 158 -15.66 -25.86 -6.30
C GLU A 158 -16.75 -24.93 -6.86
N ALA A 159 -16.44 -23.65 -7.07
CA ALA A 159 -17.36 -22.71 -7.70
C ALA A 159 -17.52 -22.98 -9.20
N LEU A 160 -16.43 -23.23 -9.90
CA LEU A 160 -16.41 -23.49 -11.34
C LEU A 160 -17.06 -24.84 -11.70
N ASP A 161 -16.88 -25.87 -10.87
CA ASP A 161 -17.51 -27.19 -11.04
C ASP A 161 -19.03 -27.15 -10.83
N SER A 162 -19.53 -26.12 -10.13
CA SER A 162 -20.98 -25.91 -9.94
C SER A 162 -21.66 -25.24 -11.13
N LEU A 163 -20.89 -24.79 -12.14
CA LEU A 163 -21.43 -24.11 -13.32
C LEU A 163 -22.10 -25.10 -14.28
N ASP A 164 -23.19 -24.66 -14.89
CA ASP A 164 -24.06 -25.44 -15.76
C ASP A 164 -24.32 -24.73 -17.11
N GLY A 165 -25.01 -25.45 -18.01
CA GLY A 165 -25.36 -24.95 -19.34
C GLY A 165 -24.13 -24.61 -20.17
N GLU A 166 -24.11 -23.44 -20.80
CA GLU A 166 -22.97 -22.96 -21.61
C GLU A 166 -21.66 -22.77 -20.81
N PHE A 167 -21.74 -22.75 -19.48
CA PHE A 167 -20.60 -22.59 -18.57
C PHE A 167 -20.18 -23.89 -17.90
N LYS A 168 -20.72 -25.05 -18.32
CA LYS A 168 -20.19 -26.34 -17.88
C LYS A 168 -18.77 -26.53 -18.44
N GLY A 169 -17.84 -27.02 -17.64
CA GLY A 169 -16.43 -27.15 -18.04
C GLY A 169 -15.60 -28.08 -17.17
N LYS A 170 -14.28 -28.08 -17.40
CA LYS A 170 -13.29 -28.91 -16.71
C LYS A 170 -12.12 -28.07 -16.21
N TYR A 171 -11.65 -28.36 -14.99
CA TYR A 171 -10.40 -27.83 -14.42
C TYR A 171 -9.20 -28.74 -14.73
N TYR A 172 -8.07 -28.11 -15.04
CA TYR A 172 -6.78 -28.73 -15.35
C TYR A 172 -5.72 -28.14 -14.41
N PRO A 173 -5.38 -28.81 -13.30
CA PRO A 173 -4.30 -28.38 -12.43
C PRO A 173 -2.95 -28.52 -13.15
N LEU A 174 -2.11 -27.49 -13.09
CA LEU A 174 -0.79 -27.49 -13.73
C LEU A 174 0.14 -28.58 -13.17
N SER A 175 -0.03 -28.96 -11.90
CA SER A 175 0.81 -29.98 -11.24
C SER A 175 0.63 -31.39 -11.81
N ASN A 176 -0.55 -31.71 -12.33
CA ASN A 176 -0.91 -33.04 -12.85
C ASN A 176 -1.27 -33.02 -14.34
N MET A 177 -0.96 -31.92 -15.04
CA MET A 177 -1.24 -31.77 -16.46
C MET A 177 -0.40 -32.76 -17.27
N THR A 178 -1.06 -33.56 -18.11
CA THR A 178 -0.36 -34.46 -19.03
C THR A 178 0.28 -33.67 -20.18
N ALA A 179 1.32 -34.22 -20.82
CA ALA A 179 1.93 -33.58 -22.00
C ALA A 179 0.90 -33.30 -23.11
N ALA A 180 -0.03 -34.24 -23.34
CA ALA A 180 -1.10 -34.06 -24.32
C ALA A 180 -2.10 -32.95 -23.93
N GLU A 181 -2.48 -32.84 -22.65
CA GLU A 181 -3.31 -31.73 -22.18
C GLU A 181 -2.57 -30.39 -22.27
N GLN A 182 -1.27 -30.39 -21.97
CA GLN A 182 -0.43 -29.21 -22.08
C GLN A 182 -0.33 -28.73 -23.52
N ASP A 183 0.01 -29.62 -24.46
CA ASP A 183 0.09 -29.31 -25.90
C ASP A 183 -1.25 -28.78 -26.41
N GLN A 184 -2.36 -29.42 -26.01
CA GLN A 184 -3.70 -28.96 -26.38
C GLN A 184 -4.01 -27.55 -25.85
N LEU A 185 -3.65 -27.24 -24.60
CA LEU A 185 -3.87 -25.91 -24.02
C LEU A 185 -2.93 -24.85 -24.62
N ILE A 186 -1.74 -25.24 -25.12
CA ILE A 186 -0.85 -24.37 -25.90
C ILE A 186 -1.50 -24.06 -27.25
N ASP A 187 -1.98 -25.09 -27.95
CA ASP A 187 -2.64 -24.97 -29.26
C ASP A 187 -3.93 -24.14 -29.19
N ASP A 188 -4.67 -24.25 -28.08
CA ASP A 188 -5.87 -23.44 -27.83
C ASP A 188 -5.53 -22.00 -27.36
N HIS A 189 -4.25 -21.69 -27.11
CA HIS A 189 -3.77 -20.44 -26.51
C HIS A 189 -4.34 -20.16 -25.10
N PHE A 190 -4.56 -21.23 -24.31
CA PHE A 190 -5.13 -21.17 -22.97
C PHE A 190 -4.09 -21.31 -21.86
N LEU A 191 -2.94 -21.95 -22.15
CA LEU A 191 -1.89 -22.17 -21.15
C LEU A 191 -1.21 -20.85 -20.74
N PHE A 192 -0.90 -20.71 -19.45
CA PHE A 192 0.02 -19.69 -18.95
C PHE A 192 1.27 -20.35 -18.34
N ASP A 193 2.42 -19.73 -18.57
CA ASP A 193 3.72 -20.28 -18.18
C ASP A 193 4.18 -19.84 -16.79
N LYS A 194 5.19 -20.53 -16.28
CA LYS A 194 5.90 -20.11 -15.06
C LYS A 194 6.39 -18.66 -15.23
N PRO A 195 6.13 -17.77 -14.27
CA PRO A 195 6.66 -16.42 -14.33
C PRO A 195 8.20 -16.44 -14.39
N VAL A 196 8.76 -15.93 -15.50
CA VAL A 196 10.22 -15.74 -15.68
C VAL A 196 10.62 -14.27 -15.65
N SER A 197 9.65 -13.36 -15.70
CA SER A 197 9.90 -11.93 -15.68
C SER A 197 10.54 -11.51 -14.35
N PRO A 198 11.65 -10.74 -14.38
CA PRO A 198 12.26 -10.18 -13.17
C PRO A 198 11.28 -9.40 -12.28
N LEU A 199 10.26 -8.76 -12.86
CA LEU A 199 9.22 -8.04 -12.13
C LEU A 199 8.35 -8.99 -11.28
N LEU A 200 7.91 -10.12 -11.88
CA LEU A 200 7.05 -11.11 -11.23
C LEU A 200 7.82 -11.99 -10.24
N LEU A 201 9.11 -12.23 -10.52
CA LEU A 201 10.01 -12.92 -9.60
C LEU A 201 10.28 -12.06 -8.37
N ALA A 202 10.60 -10.77 -8.55
CA ALA A 202 10.83 -9.83 -7.44
C ALA A 202 9.57 -9.53 -6.62
N SER A 203 8.37 -9.67 -7.21
CA SER A 203 7.08 -9.60 -6.50
C SER A 203 6.67 -10.91 -5.83
N ARG A 204 7.49 -11.98 -5.90
CA ARG A 204 7.27 -13.28 -5.26
C ARG A 204 6.08 -14.08 -5.79
N MET A 205 5.60 -13.78 -7.00
CA MET A 205 4.44 -14.47 -7.60
C MET A 205 4.76 -15.90 -8.06
N ALA A 206 6.03 -16.20 -8.37
CA ALA A 206 6.46 -17.52 -8.83
C ALA A 206 6.66 -18.57 -7.70
N ARG A 207 6.40 -18.22 -6.43
CA ARG A 207 6.65 -19.12 -5.29
C ARG A 207 5.84 -20.41 -5.39
N ASP A 208 6.49 -21.52 -5.06
CA ASP A 208 5.91 -22.87 -5.03
C ASP A 208 5.36 -23.34 -6.38
N TRP A 209 5.81 -22.80 -7.51
CA TRP A 209 5.28 -23.18 -8.82
C TRP A 209 5.48 -24.69 -9.13
N PRO A 210 4.47 -25.42 -9.68
CA PRO A 210 3.15 -24.98 -10.12
C PRO A 210 2.01 -25.21 -9.09
N ASP A 211 2.32 -25.38 -7.80
CA ASP A 211 1.36 -25.77 -6.74
C ASP A 211 0.11 -24.88 -6.72
N ALA A 212 -1.08 -25.49 -6.72
CA ALA A 212 -2.38 -24.83 -6.69
C ALA A 212 -2.63 -23.82 -7.81
N ARG A 213 -2.01 -24.01 -8.99
CA ARG A 213 -2.29 -23.26 -10.22
C ARG A 213 -2.96 -24.17 -11.22
N GLY A 214 -3.84 -23.60 -12.02
CA GLY A 214 -4.53 -24.36 -13.07
C GLY A 214 -5.43 -23.51 -13.93
N ILE A 215 -6.03 -24.19 -14.89
CA ILE A 215 -6.86 -23.60 -15.93
C ILE A 215 -8.18 -24.33 -15.93
N TRP A 216 -9.27 -23.58 -15.87
CA TRP A 216 -10.60 -24.11 -16.15
C TRP A 216 -11.09 -23.53 -17.46
N HIS A 217 -11.76 -24.33 -18.30
CA HIS A 217 -12.50 -23.80 -19.45
C HIS A 217 -13.80 -24.55 -19.66
N ASN A 218 -14.79 -23.87 -20.25
CA ASN A 218 -16.07 -24.48 -20.61
C ASN A 218 -15.91 -25.47 -21.79
N ASP A 219 -16.90 -26.34 -21.96
CA ASP A 219 -16.90 -27.38 -23.01
C ASP A 219 -16.75 -26.78 -24.43
N ASN A 220 -17.29 -25.57 -24.65
CA ASN A 220 -17.22 -24.85 -25.91
C ASN A 220 -15.90 -24.09 -26.15
N LYS A 221 -14.98 -24.06 -25.19
CA LYS A 221 -13.71 -23.29 -25.26
C LYS A 221 -13.91 -21.80 -25.57
N THR A 222 -14.96 -21.19 -25.05
CA THR A 222 -15.31 -19.76 -25.24
C THR A 222 -15.34 -18.96 -23.94
N PHE A 223 -15.20 -19.63 -22.79
CA PHE A 223 -15.11 -19.03 -21.46
C PHE A 223 -14.11 -19.83 -20.62
N LEU A 224 -13.13 -19.16 -20.02
CA LEU A 224 -12.05 -19.81 -19.27
C LEU A 224 -11.59 -18.97 -18.07
N VAL A 225 -11.03 -19.64 -17.07
CA VAL A 225 -10.55 -19.02 -15.83
C VAL A 225 -9.17 -19.56 -15.49
N TRP A 226 -8.20 -18.67 -15.37
CA TRP A 226 -6.90 -19.00 -14.78
C TRP A 226 -6.95 -18.81 -13.28
N VAL A 227 -6.34 -19.74 -12.54
CA VAL A 227 -6.33 -19.75 -11.07
C VAL A 227 -4.89 -19.58 -10.56
N ASN A 228 -4.68 -18.63 -9.64
CA ASN A 228 -3.42 -18.34 -8.93
C ASN A 228 -2.20 -17.94 -9.81
N GLU A 229 -2.43 -17.17 -10.86
CA GLU A 229 -1.38 -16.57 -11.71
C GLU A 229 -0.90 -15.23 -11.11
N GLU A 230 -1.24 -14.08 -11.69
CA GLU A 230 -0.91 -12.74 -11.18
C GLU A 230 -1.92 -12.26 -10.10
N ASP A 231 -3.14 -12.80 -10.16
CA ASP A 231 -4.25 -12.57 -9.23
C ASP A 231 -4.86 -13.94 -8.86
N HIS A 232 -5.82 -14.00 -7.92
CA HIS A 232 -6.43 -15.29 -7.54
C HIS A 232 -7.15 -15.95 -8.71
N THR A 233 -7.89 -15.16 -9.49
CA THR A 233 -8.57 -15.63 -10.69
C THR A 233 -8.45 -14.62 -11.82
N ARG A 234 -8.35 -15.11 -13.05
CA ARG A 234 -8.46 -14.30 -14.27
C ARG A 234 -9.50 -14.90 -15.19
N VAL A 235 -10.66 -14.27 -15.22
CA VAL A 235 -11.86 -14.72 -15.94
C VAL A 235 -11.85 -14.13 -17.35
N ILE A 236 -12.05 -14.97 -18.37
CA ILE A 236 -11.86 -14.63 -19.78
C ILE A 236 -13.03 -15.18 -20.59
N SER A 237 -13.57 -14.36 -21.49
CA SER A 237 -14.50 -14.76 -22.55
C SER A 237 -13.89 -14.38 -23.89
N MET A 238 -13.97 -15.27 -24.89
CA MET A 238 -13.44 -15.01 -26.22
C MET A 238 -14.14 -15.84 -27.30
N GLN A 239 -14.08 -15.35 -28.54
CA GLN A 239 -14.44 -16.11 -29.75
C GLN A 239 -13.79 -15.48 -31.00
N LYS A 240 -13.79 -16.23 -32.11
CA LYS A 240 -13.45 -15.71 -33.45
C LYS A 240 -14.56 -14.81 -34.00
N GLY A 241 -14.21 -13.91 -34.91
CA GLY A 241 -15.13 -12.95 -35.53
C GLY A 241 -15.33 -11.67 -34.73
N GLY A 242 -16.22 -10.81 -35.23
CA GLY A 242 -16.44 -9.43 -34.76
C GLY A 242 -17.49 -9.23 -33.67
N ASN A 243 -18.13 -10.29 -33.15
CA ASN A 243 -19.24 -10.16 -32.21
C ASN A 243 -18.78 -9.92 -30.76
N MET A 244 -18.31 -8.70 -30.47
CA MET A 244 -17.93 -8.26 -29.13
C MET A 244 -19.11 -8.28 -28.16
N LYS A 245 -20.33 -8.01 -28.63
CA LYS A 245 -21.53 -8.00 -27.79
C LYS A 245 -21.80 -9.37 -27.19
N GLU A 246 -21.77 -10.42 -27.99
CA GLU A 246 -21.92 -11.81 -27.52
C GLU A 246 -20.81 -12.22 -26.54
N VAL A 247 -19.55 -11.88 -26.85
CA VAL A 247 -18.41 -12.14 -25.94
C VAL A 247 -18.60 -11.47 -24.59
N PHE A 248 -19.05 -10.21 -24.58
CA PHE A 248 -19.29 -9.45 -23.35
C PHE A 248 -20.51 -9.96 -22.59
N THR A 249 -21.60 -10.32 -23.28
CA THR A 249 -22.77 -10.96 -22.66
C THR A 249 -22.39 -12.24 -21.94
N ARG A 250 -21.66 -13.14 -22.61
CA ARG A 250 -21.15 -14.38 -22.01
C ARG A 250 -20.19 -14.09 -20.86
N PHE A 251 -19.33 -13.08 -20.99
CA PHE A 251 -18.44 -12.64 -19.92
C PHE A 251 -19.20 -12.21 -18.67
N CYS A 252 -20.18 -11.30 -18.81
CA CYS A 252 -20.97 -10.79 -17.68
C CYS A 252 -21.78 -11.91 -17.02
N ASN A 253 -22.45 -12.74 -17.82
CA ASN A 253 -23.23 -13.87 -17.30
C ASN A 253 -22.35 -14.88 -16.56
N GLY A 254 -21.22 -15.27 -17.16
CA GLY A 254 -20.27 -16.20 -16.57
C GLY A 254 -19.64 -15.66 -15.30
N LEU A 255 -19.18 -14.40 -15.31
CA LEU A 255 -18.57 -13.75 -14.15
C LEU A 255 -19.57 -13.62 -12.98
N ASN A 256 -20.82 -13.24 -13.25
CA ASN A 256 -21.88 -13.18 -12.24
C ASN A 256 -22.21 -14.56 -11.66
N LYS A 257 -22.23 -15.62 -12.49
CA LYS A 257 -22.39 -17.00 -12.01
C LYS A 257 -21.22 -17.43 -11.11
N VAL A 258 -19.98 -17.16 -11.52
CA VAL A 258 -18.77 -17.46 -10.72
C VAL A 258 -18.82 -16.72 -9.38
N GLU A 259 -19.13 -15.42 -9.38
CA GLU A 259 -19.21 -14.63 -8.15
C GLU A 259 -20.32 -15.15 -7.21
N LYS A 260 -21.48 -15.50 -7.76
CA LYS A 260 -22.58 -16.10 -6.98
C LYS A 260 -22.20 -17.45 -6.40
N ALA A 261 -21.50 -18.29 -7.15
CA ALA A 261 -21.01 -19.59 -6.69
C ALA A 261 -20.01 -19.44 -5.54
N ILE A 262 -19.04 -18.53 -5.66
CA ILE A 262 -18.09 -18.20 -4.58
C ILE A 262 -18.83 -17.67 -3.33
N LYS A 263 -19.82 -16.79 -3.50
CA LYS A 263 -20.69 -16.30 -2.41
C LYS A 263 -21.45 -17.41 -1.71
N SER A 264 -21.97 -18.39 -2.44
CA SER A 264 -22.68 -19.55 -1.84
C SER A 264 -21.78 -20.40 -0.93
N LYS A 265 -20.46 -20.31 -1.10
CA LYS A 265 -19.44 -21.00 -0.29
C LYS A 265 -18.93 -20.14 0.88
N GLY A 266 -19.58 -19.00 1.17
CA GLY A 266 -19.22 -18.12 2.29
C GLY A 266 -17.97 -17.27 2.03
N ARG A 267 -17.60 -17.06 0.77
CA ARG A 267 -16.48 -16.21 0.34
C ARG A 267 -16.99 -15.08 -0.55
N GLU A 268 -16.20 -14.04 -0.75
CA GLU A 268 -16.55 -12.94 -1.66
C GLU A 268 -15.31 -12.38 -2.33
N PHE A 269 -15.49 -11.60 -3.40
CA PHE A 269 -14.36 -10.90 -4.00
C PHE A 269 -13.97 -9.64 -3.20
N MET A 270 -12.68 -9.32 -3.23
CA MET A 270 -12.16 -8.05 -2.72
C MET A 270 -12.68 -6.92 -3.59
N TRP A 271 -13.47 -6.02 -3.00
CA TRP A 271 -14.08 -4.90 -3.68
C TRP A 271 -14.33 -3.76 -2.70
N ASN A 272 -14.09 -2.52 -3.11
CA ASN A 272 -14.51 -1.34 -2.37
C ASN A 272 -14.93 -0.20 -3.31
N LYS A 273 -15.64 0.79 -2.77
CA LYS A 273 -16.20 1.89 -3.58
C LYS A 273 -15.14 2.76 -4.26
N HIS A 274 -13.96 2.90 -3.67
CA HIS A 274 -12.89 3.73 -4.20
C HIS A 274 -12.12 3.00 -5.31
N LEU A 275 -11.68 1.77 -5.08
CA LEU A 275 -10.79 1.04 -5.97
C LEU A 275 -11.50 0.06 -6.89
N GLY A 276 -12.81 -0.13 -6.77
CA GLY A 276 -13.52 -1.21 -7.44
C GLY A 276 -13.02 -2.57 -6.94
N TYR A 277 -12.85 -3.52 -7.85
CA TYR A 277 -12.24 -4.81 -7.52
C TYR A 277 -10.75 -4.64 -7.24
N VAL A 278 -10.32 -5.15 -6.09
CA VAL A 278 -8.94 -5.03 -5.61
C VAL A 278 -8.11 -6.17 -6.18
N LEU A 279 -6.99 -5.82 -6.81
CA LEU A 279 -6.07 -6.73 -7.47
C LEU A 279 -4.63 -6.43 -7.07
N THR A 280 -3.74 -7.36 -7.40
CA THR A 280 -2.35 -7.35 -6.92
C THR A 280 -1.56 -6.16 -7.42
N CYS A 281 -1.66 -5.88 -8.73
CA CYS A 281 -1.01 -4.73 -9.33
C CYS A 281 -1.97 -3.53 -9.34
N PRO A 282 -1.55 -2.34 -8.88
CA PRO A 282 -2.37 -1.13 -8.95
C PRO A 282 -2.90 -0.82 -10.35
N SER A 283 -2.22 -1.23 -11.42
CA SER A 283 -2.68 -1.03 -12.80
C SER A 283 -3.91 -1.84 -13.19
N ASN A 284 -4.26 -2.87 -12.43
CA ASN A 284 -5.43 -3.72 -12.66
C ASN A 284 -6.62 -3.32 -11.77
N LEU A 285 -6.51 -2.33 -10.88
CA LEU A 285 -7.64 -1.89 -10.04
C LEU A 285 -8.85 -1.41 -10.88
N GLY A 286 -10.01 -1.36 -10.22
CA GLY A 286 -11.27 -0.91 -10.79
C GLY A 286 -12.04 -2.09 -11.35
N THR A 287 -12.22 -2.09 -12.66
CA THR A 287 -12.88 -3.19 -13.37
C THR A 287 -12.00 -4.43 -13.47
N GLY A 288 -10.67 -4.26 -13.43
CA GLY A 288 -9.69 -5.26 -13.86
C GLY A 288 -9.75 -5.60 -15.35
N LEU A 289 -10.61 -4.92 -16.12
CA LEU A 289 -11.02 -5.36 -17.43
C LEU A 289 -9.98 -5.01 -18.50
N ARG A 290 -9.76 -5.96 -19.40
CA ARG A 290 -9.13 -5.75 -20.70
C ARG A 290 -10.02 -6.39 -21.76
N GLY A 291 -10.83 -5.55 -22.41
CA GLY A 291 -11.61 -5.88 -23.59
C GLY A 291 -10.86 -5.42 -24.83
N GLY A 292 -10.78 -6.29 -25.84
CA GLY A 292 -10.04 -5.99 -27.06
C GLY A 292 -10.36 -6.91 -28.21
N VAL A 293 -9.89 -6.51 -29.38
CA VAL A 293 -10.04 -7.24 -30.63
C VAL A 293 -8.69 -7.44 -31.31
N HIS A 294 -8.55 -8.55 -32.02
CA HIS A 294 -7.55 -8.64 -33.08
C HIS A 294 -8.13 -8.03 -34.34
N VAL A 295 -7.53 -6.94 -34.82
CA VAL A 295 -8.00 -6.19 -35.99
C VAL A 295 -6.85 -5.96 -36.98
N LYS A 296 -7.14 -6.14 -38.28
CA LYS A 296 -6.20 -5.97 -39.38
C LYS A 296 -6.27 -4.55 -39.94
N LEU A 297 -5.18 -3.79 -39.80
CA LEU A 297 -5.06 -2.37 -40.17
C LEU A 297 -3.73 -2.11 -40.92
N PRO A 298 -3.51 -2.71 -42.11
CA PRO A 298 -2.22 -2.67 -42.80
C PRO A 298 -1.81 -1.30 -43.34
N LEU A 299 -2.75 -0.39 -43.61
CA LEU A 299 -2.46 0.97 -44.07
C LEU A 299 -2.39 1.96 -42.91
N LEU A 300 -3.37 1.94 -42.01
CA LEU A 300 -3.39 2.81 -40.83
C LEU A 300 -2.19 2.57 -39.92
N SER A 301 -1.67 1.34 -39.85
CA SER A 301 -0.46 1.05 -39.07
C SER A 301 0.81 1.73 -39.58
N LYS A 302 0.82 2.16 -40.85
CA LYS A 302 1.93 2.91 -41.48
C LYS A 302 1.74 4.42 -41.39
N GLU A 303 0.58 4.89 -40.94
CA GLU A 303 0.29 6.32 -40.81
C GLU A 303 1.00 6.90 -39.57
N PRO A 304 1.81 7.98 -39.70
CA PRO A 304 2.56 8.55 -38.57
C PRO A 304 1.70 8.97 -37.37
N ARG A 305 0.40 9.21 -37.59
CA ARG A 305 -0.56 9.62 -36.56
C ARG A 305 -1.21 8.46 -35.81
N PHE A 306 -0.97 7.19 -36.15
CA PHE A 306 -1.67 6.04 -35.57
C PHE A 306 -1.66 6.04 -34.02
N ASP A 307 -0.50 6.26 -33.40
CA ASP A 307 -0.38 6.31 -31.93
C ASP A 307 -1.11 7.51 -31.30
N SER A 308 -1.24 8.61 -32.04
CA SER A 308 -2.01 9.77 -31.59
C SER A 308 -3.52 9.54 -31.70
N ILE A 309 -3.96 8.81 -32.73
CA ILE A 309 -5.34 8.40 -32.94
C ILE A 309 -5.77 7.45 -31.81
N LEU A 310 -4.99 6.41 -31.52
CA LEU A 310 -5.25 5.47 -30.42
C LEU A 310 -5.31 6.19 -29.06
N ARG A 311 -4.37 7.09 -28.78
CA ARG A 311 -4.39 7.90 -27.54
C ARG A 311 -5.65 8.76 -27.43
N THR A 312 -6.11 9.33 -28.54
CA THR A 312 -7.35 10.13 -28.58
C THR A 312 -8.58 9.28 -28.30
N LEU A 313 -8.60 8.05 -28.81
CA LEU A 313 -9.66 7.06 -28.59
C LEU A 313 -9.59 6.34 -27.23
N ARG A 314 -8.58 6.63 -26.39
CA ARG A 314 -8.32 5.89 -25.14
C ARG A 314 -8.08 4.39 -25.36
N LEU A 315 -7.43 4.05 -26.46
CA LEU A 315 -7.07 2.68 -26.83
C LEU A 315 -5.54 2.48 -26.78
N GLN A 316 -5.13 1.22 -26.67
CA GLN A 316 -3.74 0.78 -26.76
C GLN A 316 -3.61 -0.36 -27.77
N LYS A 317 -2.44 -0.46 -28.41
CA LYS A 317 -2.10 -1.54 -29.36
C LYS A 317 -1.01 -2.45 -28.80
N ARG A 318 -1.05 -3.73 -29.18
CA ARG A 318 0.02 -4.72 -29.02
C ARG A 318 0.12 -5.59 -30.27
N GLY A 319 1.25 -6.27 -30.48
CA GLY A 319 1.28 -7.39 -31.41
C GLY A 319 0.45 -8.57 -30.89
N THR A 320 0.21 -9.54 -31.76
CA THR A 320 -0.72 -10.65 -31.51
C THR A 320 -0.24 -11.67 -30.47
N GLY A 321 1.04 -11.65 -30.08
CA GLY A 321 1.62 -12.56 -29.09
C GLY A 321 1.92 -11.93 -27.72
N GLY A 322 1.59 -10.65 -27.48
CA GLY A 322 1.80 -9.99 -26.18
C GLY A 322 2.45 -8.60 -26.23
N VAL A 323 2.86 -8.11 -25.06
CA VAL A 323 3.29 -6.71 -24.77
C VAL A 323 4.43 -6.23 -25.68
N ASP A 324 5.29 -7.14 -26.15
CA ASP A 324 6.50 -6.81 -26.91
C ASP A 324 6.60 -7.55 -28.25
N THR A 325 5.51 -8.17 -28.71
CA THR A 325 5.50 -8.88 -29.99
C THR A 325 5.26 -7.89 -31.14
N ALA A 326 5.99 -8.07 -32.24
CA ALA A 326 5.76 -7.31 -33.46
C ALA A 326 4.41 -7.70 -34.08
N SER A 327 3.72 -6.76 -34.71
CA SER A 327 2.56 -7.09 -35.54
C SER A 327 3.02 -7.88 -36.75
N THR A 328 2.45 -9.06 -36.98
CA THR A 328 2.48 -9.70 -38.29
C THR A 328 1.45 -9.02 -39.18
N ASP A 329 1.77 -8.79 -40.47
CA ASP A 329 0.86 -8.37 -41.55
C ASP A 329 -0.09 -7.18 -41.33
N GLY A 330 0.17 -6.32 -40.33
CA GLY A 330 -0.69 -5.20 -39.97
C GLY A 330 -1.81 -5.55 -39.00
N THR A 331 -1.77 -6.74 -38.38
CA THR A 331 -2.73 -7.18 -37.36
C THR A 331 -2.29 -6.75 -35.96
N PHE A 332 -3.21 -6.15 -35.20
CA PHE A 332 -2.96 -5.64 -33.84
C PHE A 332 -4.02 -6.13 -32.85
N ASP A 333 -3.59 -6.36 -31.59
CA ASP A 333 -4.47 -6.44 -30.41
C ASP A 333 -4.77 -5.02 -29.94
N ILE A 334 -5.97 -4.53 -30.26
CA ILE A 334 -6.48 -3.23 -29.86
C ILE A 334 -7.39 -3.40 -28.65
N SER A 335 -7.09 -2.72 -27.56
CA SER A 335 -7.82 -2.85 -26.29
C SER A 335 -7.99 -1.52 -25.56
N ASN A 336 -8.90 -1.48 -24.58
CA ASN A 336 -9.08 -0.33 -23.69
C ASN A 336 -7.78 0.02 -22.94
N LEU A 337 -7.53 1.33 -22.79
CA LEU A 337 -6.45 1.85 -21.95
C LEU A 337 -6.88 1.99 -20.48
N ASP A 338 -8.14 2.38 -20.27
CA ASP A 338 -8.75 2.69 -18.98
C ASP A 338 -9.11 1.42 -18.21
N ARG A 339 -8.95 1.43 -16.88
CA ARG A 339 -9.35 0.31 -15.99
C ARG A 339 -10.14 0.77 -14.76
N LEU A 340 -9.80 1.97 -14.28
CA LEU A 340 -10.32 2.59 -13.07
C LEU A 340 -11.08 3.88 -13.45
N GLY A 341 -12.05 4.28 -12.62
CA GLY A 341 -12.94 5.42 -12.88
C GLY A 341 -14.06 5.28 -13.92
N THR A 342 -14.05 4.22 -14.75
CA THR A 342 -15.13 3.92 -15.72
C THR A 342 -15.57 2.46 -15.61
N SER A 343 -16.84 2.17 -15.88
CA SER A 343 -17.42 0.83 -15.76
C SER A 343 -16.98 -0.13 -16.86
N GLU A 344 -17.26 -1.42 -16.70
CA GLU A 344 -16.96 -2.46 -17.68
C GLU A 344 -17.67 -2.19 -19.02
N VAL A 345 -18.96 -1.81 -18.99
CA VAL A 345 -19.73 -1.38 -20.17
C VAL A 345 -19.08 -0.18 -20.84
N GLU A 346 -18.75 0.88 -20.10
CA GLU A 346 -18.13 2.10 -20.67
C GLU A 346 -16.79 1.78 -21.36
N GLN A 347 -15.99 0.88 -20.76
CA GLN A 347 -14.70 0.48 -21.32
C GLN A 347 -14.84 -0.37 -22.58
N VAL A 348 -15.79 -1.31 -22.62
CA VAL A 348 -16.03 -2.14 -23.81
C VAL A 348 -16.70 -1.32 -24.92
N GLN A 349 -17.60 -0.38 -24.58
CA GLN A 349 -18.20 0.53 -25.55
C GLN A 349 -17.13 1.38 -26.26
N LYS A 350 -16.16 1.94 -25.51
CA LYS A 350 -15.02 2.67 -26.10
C LYS A 350 -14.22 1.81 -27.09
N VAL A 351 -14.08 0.51 -26.83
CA VAL A 351 -13.40 -0.41 -27.76
C VAL A 351 -14.24 -0.62 -29.01
N ILE A 352 -15.55 -0.86 -28.88
CA ILE A 352 -16.46 -1.01 -30.02
C ILE A 352 -16.41 0.24 -30.91
N ASP A 353 -16.63 1.42 -30.32
CA ASP A 353 -16.67 2.69 -31.05
C ASP A 353 -15.32 3.03 -31.69
N GLY A 354 -14.24 2.86 -30.94
CA GLY A 354 -12.90 3.13 -31.43
C GLY A 354 -12.48 2.17 -32.55
N VAL A 355 -12.82 0.88 -32.46
CA VAL A 355 -12.54 -0.09 -33.53
C VAL A 355 -13.33 0.24 -34.79
N LYS A 356 -14.61 0.64 -34.68
CA LYS A 356 -15.38 1.13 -35.83
C LYS A 356 -14.70 2.31 -36.51
N ALA A 357 -14.25 3.30 -35.74
CA ALA A 357 -13.53 4.46 -36.27
C ALA A 357 -12.20 4.07 -36.94
N LEU A 358 -11.43 3.14 -36.37
CA LEU A 358 -10.19 2.64 -36.97
C LEU A 358 -10.46 1.93 -38.32
N ILE A 359 -11.52 1.14 -38.40
CA ILE A 359 -11.94 0.45 -39.64
C ILE A 359 -12.40 1.46 -40.71
N GLU A 360 -13.14 2.51 -40.33
CA GLU A 360 -13.53 3.56 -41.26
C GLU A 360 -12.31 4.30 -41.84
N ILE A 361 -11.30 4.59 -41.01
CA ILE A 361 -10.05 5.19 -41.46
C ILE A 361 -9.29 4.23 -42.38
N GLU A 362 -9.19 2.94 -42.04
CA GLU A 362 -8.56 1.93 -42.90
C GLU A 362 -9.26 1.83 -44.25
N LYS A 363 -10.60 1.79 -44.29
CA LYS A 363 -11.39 1.80 -45.53
C LYS A 363 -11.15 3.05 -46.38
N ALA A 364 -11.02 4.22 -45.74
CA ALA A 364 -10.70 5.44 -46.45
C ALA A 364 -9.29 5.41 -47.06
N LEU A 365 -8.31 4.88 -46.33
CA LEU A 365 -6.95 4.68 -46.84
C LEU A 365 -6.91 3.67 -47.99
N GLU A 366 -7.64 2.55 -47.89
CA GLU A 366 -7.79 1.57 -48.97
C GLU A 366 -8.40 2.20 -50.23
N ALA A 367 -9.31 3.16 -50.06
CA ALA A 367 -9.93 3.91 -51.16
C ALA A 367 -9.13 5.14 -51.64
N GLY A 368 -7.94 5.39 -51.09
CA GLY A 368 -7.11 6.55 -51.41
C GLY A 368 -7.70 7.92 -51.02
N LYS A 369 -8.62 7.95 -50.05
CA LYS A 369 -9.29 9.18 -49.57
C LYS A 369 -8.52 9.84 -48.42
N PRO A 370 -8.57 11.18 -48.28
CA PRO A 370 -7.95 11.86 -47.15
C PRO A 370 -8.66 11.50 -45.83
N ILE A 371 -7.86 11.35 -44.77
CA ILE A 371 -8.35 10.91 -43.45
C ILE A 371 -8.55 12.06 -42.45
N ASP A 372 -8.17 13.29 -42.78
CA ASP A 372 -8.23 14.44 -41.85
C ASP A 372 -9.65 14.79 -41.36
N GLY A 373 -10.67 14.48 -42.18
CA GLY A 373 -12.07 14.69 -41.84
C GLY A 373 -12.69 13.59 -40.97
N ILE A 374 -12.05 12.42 -40.88
CA ILE A 374 -12.55 11.24 -40.15
C ILE A 374 -11.69 10.87 -38.95
N ILE A 375 -10.46 11.40 -38.83
CA ILE A 375 -9.69 11.28 -37.60
C ILE A 375 -10.49 11.94 -36.47
N PRO A 376 -10.78 11.20 -35.37
CA PRO A 376 -11.41 11.77 -34.19
C PRO A 376 -10.56 12.95 -33.72
N ARG A 377 -11.10 14.16 -33.81
CA ARG A 377 -10.43 15.32 -33.24
C ARG A 377 -10.40 15.12 -31.74
N LYS A 378 -9.24 15.33 -31.13
CA LYS A 378 -9.14 15.44 -29.67
C LYS A 378 -10.27 16.37 -29.25
N PRO A 379 -11.18 15.97 -28.33
CA PRO A 379 -11.98 16.95 -27.63
C PRO A 379 -10.97 17.99 -27.21
N GLN A 380 -11.15 19.22 -27.69
CA GLN A 380 -10.22 20.29 -27.36
C GLN A 380 -10.11 20.21 -25.84
N LYS A 381 -8.91 19.91 -25.33
CA LYS A 381 -8.68 19.97 -23.89
C LYS A 381 -8.98 21.43 -23.62
N MET A 382 -10.19 21.72 -23.14
CA MET A 382 -10.52 23.02 -22.58
C MET A 382 -9.57 23.12 -21.39
N LEU A 383 -8.39 23.69 -21.65
CA LEU A 383 -7.76 24.55 -20.69
C LEU A 383 -8.89 25.46 -20.24
N ALA A 384 -9.31 25.26 -18.99
CA ALA A 384 -10.39 26.01 -18.41
C ALA A 384 -10.01 27.49 -18.51
N SER A 385 -10.57 28.20 -19.49
CA SER A 385 -10.40 29.64 -19.56
C SER A 385 -11.08 30.33 -18.38
N ASN A 386 -11.86 29.59 -17.57
CA ASN A 386 -12.67 30.12 -16.47
C ASN A 386 -12.50 29.40 -15.12
N PHE A 387 -11.56 28.44 -14.95
CA PHE A 387 -11.30 27.89 -13.61
C PHE A 387 -10.69 29.00 -12.74
N PRO A 388 -11.25 29.29 -11.55
CA PRO A 388 -10.74 30.38 -10.71
C PRO A 388 -9.34 30.04 -10.17
N ASP A 389 -8.45 31.05 -10.10
CA ASP A 389 -7.18 30.90 -9.37
C ASP A 389 -7.47 30.87 -7.86
N LEU A 390 -7.37 29.68 -7.28
CA LEU A 390 -7.62 29.43 -5.86
C LEU A 390 -6.34 29.26 -5.03
N THR A 391 -5.17 29.59 -5.60
CA THR A 391 -3.86 29.35 -4.94
C THR A 391 -3.68 30.10 -3.62
N LYS A 392 -4.38 31.23 -3.44
CA LYS A 392 -4.33 32.06 -2.23
C LYS A 392 -5.51 31.85 -1.28
N HIS A 393 -6.39 30.87 -1.56
CA HIS A 393 -7.65 30.72 -0.86
C HIS A 393 -7.61 29.72 0.31
N ASN A 394 -8.18 30.13 1.44
CA ASN A 394 -8.32 29.38 2.68
C ASN A 394 -9.80 29.15 3.04
N ASN A 395 -10.48 28.37 2.19
CA ASN A 395 -11.85 27.92 2.42
C ASN A 395 -12.04 26.47 1.94
N TRP A 396 -13.03 25.76 2.50
CA TRP A 396 -13.26 24.35 2.21
C TRP A 396 -13.60 24.08 0.75
N MET A 397 -14.37 24.96 0.09
CA MET A 397 -14.67 24.90 -1.34
C MET A 397 -13.36 24.89 -2.16
N ALA A 398 -12.43 25.80 -1.90
CA ALA A 398 -11.15 25.86 -2.59
C ALA A 398 -10.26 24.63 -2.32
N LYS A 399 -10.39 23.97 -1.16
CA LYS A 399 -9.72 22.70 -0.88
C LYS A 399 -10.39 21.48 -1.53
N CYS A 400 -11.58 21.63 -2.12
CA CYS A 400 -12.37 20.54 -2.70
C CYS A 400 -12.58 20.70 -4.21
N LEU A 401 -12.67 21.93 -4.72
CA LEU A 401 -12.90 22.24 -6.12
C LEU A 401 -11.60 22.11 -6.91
N THR A 402 -11.52 21.08 -7.75
CA THR A 402 -10.39 20.89 -8.68
C THR A 402 -10.79 21.28 -10.09
N PRO A 403 -9.83 21.50 -11.02
CA PRO A 403 -10.16 21.77 -12.42
C PRO A 403 -11.06 20.69 -13.05
N ALA A 404 -10.88 19.42 -12.66
CA ALA A 404 -11.71 18.32 -13.13
C ALA A 404 -13.16 18.42 -12.61
N VAL A 405 -13.33 18.68 -11.31
CA VAL A 405 -14.66 18.86 -10.69
C VAL A 405 -15.35 20.10 -11.25
N TYR A 406 -14.62 21.20 -11.41
CA TYR A 406 -15.14 22.42 -12.02
C TYR A 406 -15.62 22.17 -13.45
N ASN A 407 -14.82 21.54 -14.30
CA ASN A 407 -15.21 21.27 -15.68
C ASN A 407 -16.42 20.35 -15.78
N MET A 408 -16.56 19.40 -14.84
CA MET A 408 -17.70 18.50 -14.77
C MET A 408 -18.98 19.22 -14.36
N LEU A 409 -18.89 20.11 -13.37
CA LEU A 409 -20.06 20.75 -12.76
C LEU A 409 -20.42 22.11 -13.40
N SER A 410 -19.48 22.79 -14.07
CA SER A 410 -19.68 24.15 -14.61
C SER A 410 -20.66 24.19 -15.79
N VAL A 411 -20.90 23.04 -16.43
CA VAL A 411 -21.91 22.89 -17.49
C VAL A 411 -23.31 22.60 -16.95
N LEU A 412 -23.44 22.32 -15.64
CA LEU A 412 -24.70 21.95 -15.00
C LEU A 412 -25.43 23.19 -14.45
N LYS A 413 -26.76 23.07 -14.39
CA LYS A 413 -27.65 24.04 -13.75
C LYS A 413 -28.72 23.30 -12.97
N THR A 414 -29.16 23.86 -11.85
CA THR A 414 -30.32 23.35 -11.11
C THR A 414 -31.61 23.59 -11.92
N PRO A 415 -32.74 22.95 -11.56
CA PRO A 415 -34.02 23.20 -12.26
C PRO A 415 -34.45 24.67 -12.26
N THR A 416 -34.06 25.45 -11.26
CA THR A 416 -34.35 26.89 -11.16
C THR A 416 -33.34 27.76 -11.91
N GLY A 417 -32.31 27.15 -12.52
CA GLY A 417 -31.27 27.81 -13.30
C GLY A 417 -30.04 28.26 -12.50
N TYR A 418 -29.91 27.89 -11.23
CA TYR A 418 -28.71 28.19 -10.43
C TYR A 418 -27.50 27.41 -10.95
N THR A 419 -26.31 28.03 -10.95
CA THR A 419 -25.10 27.48 -11.60
C THR A 419 -23.97 27.25 -10.60
N LEU A 420 -22.97 26.43 -10.96
CA LEU A 420 -21.78 26.22 -10.13
C LEU A 420 -21.05 27.53 -9.83
N ASP A 421 -20.84 28.39 -10.85
CA ASP A 421 -20.12 29.65 -10.69
C ASP A 421 -20.81 30.55 -9.65
N MET A 422 -22.16 30.60 -9.66
CA MET A 422 -22.92 31.31 -8.63
C MET A 422 -22.77 30.69 -7.25
N ALA A 423 -22.75 29.35 -7.16
CA ALA A 423 -22.58 28.65 -5.89
C ALA A 423 -21.21 28.91 -5.24
N ILE A 424 -20.15 29.06 -6.05
CA ILE A 424 -18.77 29.25 -5.56
C ILE A 424 -18.34 30.72 -5.48
N GLN A 425 -19.09 31.65 -6.08
CA GLN A 425 -18.71 33.06 -6.23
C GLN A 425 -18.23 33.68 -4.92
N THR A 426 -18.92 33.42 -3.81
CA THR A 426 -18.54 33.92 -2.48
C THR A 426 -17.12 33.49 -2.08
N GLY A 427 -16.73 32.24 -2.35
CA GLY A 427 -15.41 31.73 -2.04
C GLY A 427 -14.37 32.00 -3.13
N VAL A 428 -14.75 32.43 -4.33
CA VAL A 428 -13.83 32.89 -5.37
C VAL A 428 -13.43 34.34 -5.10
N ASP A 429 -14.40 35.22 -4.85
CA ASP A 429 -14.16 36.64 -4.61
C ASP A 429 -13.49 36.91 -3.26
N ASN A 430 -13.67 35.99 -2.30
CA ASN A 430 -13.13 36.11 -0.96
C ASN A 430 -12.14 34.97 -0.66
N PRO A 431 -10.82 35.25 -0.71
CA PRO A 431 -9.78 34.28 -0.39
C PRO A 431 -9.88 33.67 1.01
N GLY A 432 -10.67 34.25 1.92
CA GLY A 432 -10.82 33.77 3.29
C GLY A 432 -9.71 34.29 4.21
N HIS A 433 -9.91 34.12 5.51
CA HIS A 433 -8.99 34.61 6.53
C HIS A 433 -7.85 33.59 6.75
N PRO A 434 -6.59 34.00 6.98
CA PRO A 434 -5.45 33.08 7.12
C PRO A 434 -5.62 32.07 8.27
N PHE A 435 -6.32 32.48 9.33
CA PHE A 435 -6.45 31.72 10.56
C PHE A 435 -7.81 31.03 10.73
N ILE A 436 -8.79 31.29 9.84
CA ILE A 436 -10.16 30.76 9.94
C ILE A 436 -10.53 30.07 8.65
N MET A 437 -10.79 28.76 8.73
CA MET A 437 -11.23 27.97 7.58
C MET A 437 -12.73 28.20 7.32
N THR A 438 -13.03 29.00 6.29
CA THR A 438 -14.42 29.30 5.88
C THR A 438 -14.97 28.23 4.92
N VAL A 439 -16.26 28.28 4.57
CA VAL A 439 -16.89 27.28 3.67
C VAL A 439 -16.56 27.58 2.21
N GLY A 440 -16.87 28.79 1.72
CA GLY A 440 -16.55 29.23 0.35
C GLY A 440 -17.59 28.88 -0.72
N CYS A 441 -18.75 28.31 -0.36
CA CYS A 441 -19.87 28.11 -1.30
C CYS A 441 -21.22 28.21 -0.58
N VAL A 442 -22.28 28.46 -1.36
CA VAL A 442 -23.68 28.56 -0.90
C VAL A 442 -24.63 27.87 -1.88
N ALA A 443 -25.73 27.31 -1.36
CA ALA A 443 -26.82 26.75 -2.15
C ALA A 443 -27.82 27.84 -2.57
N GLY A 444 -28.31 27.77 -3.81
CA GLY A 444 -29.33 28.70 -4.34
C GLY A 444 -30.75 28.16 -4.20
N ASP A 445 -30.90 26.85 -4.16
CA ASP A 445 -32.14 26.10 -4.02
C ASP A 445 -31.83 24.76 -3.32
N GLU A 446 -32.87 23.95 -3.08
CA GLU A 446 -32.70 22.66 -2.39
C GLU A 446 -31.88 21.67 -3.24
N GLU A 447 -32.14 21.65 -4.55
CA GLU A 447 -31.50 20.78 -5.53
C GLU A 447 -30.01 21.10 -5.75
N SER A 448 -29.54 22.27 -5.33
CA SER A 448 -28.12 22.64 -5.38
C SER A 448 -27.22 21.59 -4.71
N TYR A 449 -27.68 20.97 -3.62
CA TYR A 449 -26.93 19.95 -2.90
C TYR A 449 -26.86 18.61 -3.65
N ASP A 450 -27.81 18.34 -4.55
CA ASP A 450 -27.81 17.13 -5.40
C ASP A 450 -27.06 17.38 -6.72
N VAL A 451 -27.36 18.50 -7.40
CA VAL A 451 -26.81 18.83 -8.72
C VAL A 451 -25.31 19.11 -8.66
N PHE A 452 -24.84 19.73 -7.57
CA PHE A 452 -23.42 20.03 -7.35
C PHE A 452 -22.83 19.17 -6.21
N ALA A 453 -23.39 17.99 -5.96
CA ALA A 453 -22.99 17.08 -4.88
C ALA A 453 -21.48 16.78 -4.89
N ASP A 454 -20.88 16.58 -6.08
CA ASP A 454 -19.44 16.30 -6.20
C ASP A 454 -18.53 17.44 -5.70
N MET A 455 -19.08 18.63 -5.47
CA MET A 455 -18.44 19.73 -4.73
C MET A 455 -18.98 19.87 -3.31
N PHE A 456 -20.31 19.87 -3.11
CA PHE A 456 -20.91 20.09 -1.79
C PHE A 456 -20.62 18.96 -0.79
N ASP A 457 -20.69 17.68 -1.19
CA ASP A 457 -20.44 16.54 -0.29
C ASP A 457 -19.03 16.57 0.32
N PRO A 458 -17.94 16.75 -0.47
CA PRO A 458 -16.60 16.92 0.10
C PRO A 458 -16.47 18.14 1.03
N VAL A 459 -17.17 19.24 0.72
CA VAL A 459 -17.18 20.44 1.57
C VAL A 459 -17.90 20.17 2.89
N ILE A 460 -19.05 19.49 2.84
CA ILE A 460 -19.85 19.08 3.99
C ILE A 460 -19.04 18.12 4.87
N GLU A 461 -18.43 17.10 4.28
CA GLU A 461 -17.64 16.11 5.00
C GLU A 461 -16.48 16.76 5.76
N LYS A 462 -15.71 17.65 5.11
CA LYS A 462 -14.60 18.36 5.75
C LYS A 462 -15.09 19.35 6.81
N ARG A 463 -16.19 20.06 6.57
CA ARG A 463 -16.74 21.04 7.51
C ARG A 463 -17.35 20.38 8.74
N HIS A 464 -17.96 19.21 8.59
CA HIS A 464 -18.72 18.53 9.65
C HIS A 464 -18.05 17.23 10.10
N ASN A 465 -16.75 17.30 10.39
CA ASN A 465 -16.01 16.24 11.09
C ASN A 465 -16.14 14.83 10.47
N GLY A 466 -16.12 14.74 9.14
CA GLY A 466 -16.22 13.47 8.41
C GLY A 466 -17.65 12.98 8.17
N TYR A 467 -18.64 13.88 8.19
CA TYR A 467 -20.02 13.54 7.87
C TYR A 467 -20.16 13.13 6.40
N LYS A 468 -20.15 11.81 6.16
CA LYS A 468 -20.13 11.23 4.81
C LYS A 468 -21.46 11.41 4.11
N LYS A 469 -21.46 11.48 2.77
CA LYS A 469 -22.67 11.52 1.93
C LYS A 469 -23.70 10.40 2.15
N THR A 470 -23.30 9.29 2.76
CA THR A 470 -24.20 8.17 3.10
C THR A 470 -24.69 8.21 4.55
N ALA A 471 -24.23 9.17 5.35
CA ALA A 471 -24.67 9.33 6.72
C ALA A 471 -26.11 9.84 6.76
N LYS A 472 -26.83 9.49 7.82
CA LYS A 472 -28.20 9.96 8.05
C LYS A 472 -28.21 10.90 9.24
N HIS A 473 -28.91 12.01 9.12
CA HIS A 473 -28.99 13.02 10.18
C HIS A 473 -30.02 12.59 11.21
N LYS A 474 -29.76 12.88 12.49
CA LYS A 474 -30.69 12.60 13.58
C LYS A 474 -31.33 13.90 14.02
N THR A 475 -32.66 13.98 13.96
CA THR A 475 -33.45 15.12 14.48
C THR A 475 -34.18 14.70 15.75
N ASP A 476 -34.10 15.52 16.81
CA ASP A 476 -34.80 15.28 18.08
C ASP A 476 -35.09 16.62 18.78
N LEU A 477 -36.30 17.14 18.58
CA LEU A 477 -36.80 18.38 19.20
C LEU A 477 -37.65 18.11 20.45
N ASN A 478 -37.40 17.02 21.18
CA ASN A 478 -38.10 16.75 22.44
C ASN A 478 -37.33 17.32 23.65
N PRO A 479 -37.75 18.45 24.23
CA PRO A 479 -37.01 19.09 25.32
C PRO A 479 -37.03 18.28 26.62
N SER A 480 -37.96 17.34 26.80
CA SER A 480 -38.02 16.49 28.01
C SER A 480 -36.83 15.54 28.13
N LYS A 481 -36.05 15.36 27.05
CA LYS A 481 -34.86 14.51 27.01
C LYS A 481 -33.58 15.24 27.44
N LEU A 482 -33.63 16.56 27.62
CA LEU A 482 -32.50 17.33 28.15
C LEU A 482 -32.40 17.11 29.66
N ILE A 483 -31.22 16.70 30.12
CA ILE A 483 -30.94 16.38 31.53
C ILE A 483 -30.11 17.52 32.14
N GLY A 484 -30.60 18.09 33.25
CA GLY A 484 -30.01 19.27 33.89
C GLY A 484 -30.17 20.54 33.07
N GLY A 485 -29.31 21.54 33.34
CA GLY A 485 -29.32 22.83 32.63
C GLY A 485 -30.32 23.83 33.21
N ASP A 486 -31.07 23.43 34.24
CA ASP A 486 -31.83 24.27 35.17
C ASP A 486 -30.99 24.67 36.40
N ASP A 487 -29.72 24.24 36.45
CA ASP A 487 -28.84 24.29 37.60
C ASP A 487 -27.44 24.86 37.28
N LEU A 488 -27.26 25.56 36.15
CA LEU A 488 -25.98 26.19 35.85
C LEU A 488 -25.74 27.39 36.78
N ASP A 489 -24.54 27.47 37.36
CA ASP A 489 -24.20 28.47 38.37
C ASP A 489 -24.21 29.89 37.79
N GLU A 490 -25.16 30.71 38.25
CA GLU A 490 -25.37 32.09 37.78
C GLU A 490 -24.23 33.05 38.14
N LYS A 491 -23.33 32.66 39.06
CA LYS A 491 -22.07 33.41 39.29
C LYS A 491 -21.22 33.43 38.01
N TYR A 492 -21.25 32.35 37.24
CA TYR A 492 -20.42 32.18 36.05
C TYR A 492 -21.24 32.28 34.75
N VAL A 493 -22.44 31.70 34.70
CA VAL A 493 -23.29 31.66 33.52
C VAL A 493 -24.27 32.84 33.51
N LEU A 494 -24.05 33.78 32.61
CA LEU A 494 -24.75 35.07 32.57
C LEU A 494 -26.05 35.02 31.76
N SER A 495 -26.08 34.20 30.71
CA SER A 495 -27.26 34.03 29.85
C SER A 495 -27.17 32.76 29.02
N CYS A 496 -28.34 32.24 28.64
CA CYS A 496 -28.51 31.06 27.80
C CYS A 496 -29.23 31.44 26.51
N ARG A 497 -28.78 30.89 25.37
CA ARG A 497 -29.35 31.17 24.05
C ARG A 497 -29.29 29.97 23.12
N VAL A 498 -30.40 29.66 22.45
CA VAL A 498 -30.49 28.63 21.42
C VAL A 498 -31.07 29.25 20.16
N ARG A 499 -30.42 29.03 19.01
CA ARG A 499 -30.95 29.46 17.71
C ARG A 499 -30.84 28.38 16.65
N THR A 500 -31.69 28.44 15.63
CA THR A 500 -31.54 27.65 14.40
C THR A 500 -32.06 28.39 13.16
N GLY A 501 -31.61 27.98 11.97
CA GLY A 501 -32.20 28.40 10.70
C GLY A 501 -33.24 27.40 10.18
N ARG A 502 -34.24 27.86 9.41
CA ARG A 502 -35.13 26.99 8.61
C ARG A 502 -35.44 27.62 7.24
N SER A 503 -35.58 26.77 6.23
CA SER A 503 -35.91 27.15 4.84
C SER A 503 -37.23 26.51 4.42
N ILE A 504 -38.02 27.18 3.57
CA ILE A 504 -39.35 26.73 3.14
C ILE A 504 -39.20 25.98 1.81
N ARG A 505 -39.68 24.74 1.76
CA ARG A 505 -39.62 23.87 0.56
C ARG A 505 -40.39 24.48 -0.60
N GLY A 506 -39.82 24.36 -1.80
CA GLY A 506 -40.42 24.85 -3.05
C GLY A 506 -40.14 26.33 -3.36
N LEU A 507 -39.40 27.04 -2.51
CA LEU A 507 -38.95 28.42 -2.75
C LEU A 507 -37.42 28.45 -2.76
N CYS A 508 -36.82 29.17 -3.70
CA CYS A 508 -35.36 29.30 -3.77
C CYS A 508 -34.79 29.91 -2.47
N LEU A 509 -33.57 29.52 -2.11
CA LEU A 509 -32.82 30.06 -0.98
C LEU A 509 -32.37 31.53 -1.26
N PRO A 510 -32.04 32.31 -0.23
CA PRO A 510 -31.68 33.75 -0.36
C PRO A 510 -30.67 34.13 -1.46
N PRO A 511 -29.66 33.33 -1.82
CA PRO A 511 -28.74 33.64 -2.92
C PRO A 511 -29.43 33.75 -4.27
N TRP A 512 -30.47 32.94 -4.51
CA TRP A 512 -31.09 32.79 -5.83
C TRP A 512 -32.56 33.21 -5.90
N CYS A 513 -33.25 33.37 -4.77
CA CYS A 513 -34.66 33.75 -4.78
C CYS A 513 -34.95 35.06 -5.54
N SER A 514 -36.08 35.06 -6.24
CA SER A 514 -36.66 36.25 -6.82
C SER A 514 -37.26 37.16 -5.74
N ARG A 515 -37.51 38.43 -6.09
CA ARG A 515 -38.22 39.37 -5.21
C ARG A 515 -39.62 38.87 -4.83
N ALA A 516 -40.29 38.14 -5.73
CA ALA A 516 -41.61 37.57 -5.49
C ALA A 516 -41.54 36.41 -4.48
N GLU A 517 -40.64 35.45 -4.67
CA GLU A 517 -40.45 34.32 -3.72
C GLU A 517 -40.08 34.83 -2.33
N ARG A 518 -39.21 35.83 -2.24
CA ARG A 518 -38.79 36.49 -1.00
C ARG A 518 -39.95 37.10 -0.22
N ARG A 519 -40.88 37.77 -0.91
CA ARG A 519 -42.13 38.29 -0.32
C ARG A 519 -43.09 37.17 0.08
N GLU A 520 -43.14 36.09 -0.70
CA GLU A 520 -43.96 34.93 -0.35
C GLU A 520 -43.44 34.24 0.92
N VAL A 521 -42.11 34.12 1.08
CA VAL A 521 -41.51 33.65 2.35
C VAL A 521 -41.94 34.53 3.53
N GLU A 522 -41.83 35.86 3.41
CA GLU A 522 -42.26 36.78 4.46
C GLU A 522 -43.72 36.55 4.82
N LYS A 523 -44.62 36.53 3.84
CA LYS A 523 -46.05 36.31 4.03
C LYS A 523 -46.37 34.98 4.71
N ILE A 524 -45.75 33.88 4.30
CA ILE A 524 -45.94 32.56 4.90
C ILE A 524 -45.54 32.60 6.37
N VAL A 525 -44.35 33.13 6.64
CA VAL A 525 -43.78 33.14 8.00
C VAL A 525 -44.58 34.08 8.90
N THR A 526 -44.89 35.30 8.48
CA THR A 526 -45.64 36.26 9.29
C THR A 526 -47.07 35.80 9.53
N SER A 527 -47.70 35.13 8.56
CA SER A 527 -49.02 34.54 8.75
C SER A 527 -49.01 33.42 9.80
N ALA A 528 -47.96 32.61 9.87
CA ALA A 528 -47.80 31.61 10.93
C ALA A 528 -47.51 32.26 12.28
N LEU A 529 -46.63 33.27 12.33
CA LEU A 529 -46.25 33.96 13.56
C LEU A 529 -47.41 34.74 14.19
N ALA A 530 -48.36 35.23 13.39
CA ALA A 530 -49.56 35.93 13.87
C ALA A 530 -50.54 35.01 14.64
N GLU A 531 -50.44 33.69 14.48
CA GLU A 531 -51.27 32.69 15.19
C GLU A 531 -50.58 32.13 16.44
N LEU A 532 -49.39 32.63 16.80
CA LEU A 532 -48.77 32.28 18.07
C LEU A 532 -49.51 32.95 19.24
N ASP A 533 -49.76 32.17 20.28
CA ASP A 533 -50.56 32.55 21.44
C ASP A 533 -49.81 32.34 22.77
N GLY A 534 -50.43 32.78 23.87
CA GLY A 534 -49.90 32.63 25.22
C GLY A 534 -48.48 33.21 25.38
N PRO A 535 -47.51 32.46 25.94
CA PRO A 535 -46.14 32.95 26.14
C PRO A 535 -45.35 33.16 24.83
N LEU A 536 -45.93 32.76 23.69
CA LEU A 536 -45.39 32.98 22.35
C LEU A 536 -46.16 34.06 21.58
N ALA A 537 -47.16 34.72 22.16
CA ALA A 537 -47.78 35.89 21.51
C ALA A 537 -46.75 37.02 21.31
N GLY A 538 -46.82 37.71 20.18
CA GLY A 538 -45.81 38.71 19.82
C GLY A 538 -46.13 39.55 18.60
N LYS A 539 -45.19 40.42 18.23
CA LYS A 539 -45.33 41.41 17.14
C LYS A 539 -44.24 41.23 16.08
N TYR A 540 -44.64 41.37 14.81
CA TYR A 540 -43.72 41.47 13.67
C TYR A 540 -43.41 42.94 13.34
N TYR A 541 -42.15 43.19 13.01
CA TYR A 541 -41.61 44.48 12.60
C TYR A 541 -40.91 44.33 11.25
N SER A 542 -41.52 44.85 10.19
CA SER A 542 -40.91 44.87 8.86
C SER A 542 -39.82 45.93 8.80
N LEU A 543 -38.63 45.57 8.30
CA LEU A 543 -37.52 46.53 8.11
C LEU A 543 -37.86 47.63 7.10
N MET A 544 -38.85 47.42 6.23
CA MET A 544 -39.30 48.42 5.25
C MET A 544 -40.12 49.55 5.87
N THR A 545 -40.85 49.26 6.95
CA THR A 545 -41.83 50.18 7.55
C THR A 545 -41.56 50.47 9.02
N MET A 546 -40.46 49.95 9.57
CA MET A 546 -40.03 50.17 10.96
C MET A 546 -39.71 51.64 11.18
N THR A 547 -40.19 52.19 12.30
CA THR A 547 -39.85 53.55 12.73
C THR A 547 -38.47 53.61 13.40
N GLU A 548 -37.81 54.78 13.43
CA GLU A 548 -36.53 54.95 14.11
C GLU A 548 -36.59 54.54 15.59
N ALA A 549 -37.69 54.86 16.29
CA ALA A 549 -37.88 54.45 17.69
C ALA A 549 -37.99 52.92 17.86
N GLU A 550 -38.69 52.24 16.95
CA GLU A 550 -38.73 50.77 16.95
C GLU A 550 -37.36 50.17 16.62
N GLN A 551 -36.62 50.80 15.71
CA GLN A 551 -35.28 50.39 15.34
C GLN A 551 -34.30 50.52 16.53
N ASP A 552 -34.26 51.67 17.19
CA ASP A 552 -33.42 51.92 18.37
C ASP A 552 -33.76 50.92 19.49
N GLN A 553 -35.05 50.67 19.73
CA GLN A 553 -35.47 49.70 20.73
C GLN A 553 -34.99 48.27 20.39
N LEU A 554 -35.07 47.86 19.13
CA LEU A 554 -34.57 46.54 18.69
C LEU A 554 -33.04 46.46 18.71
N ILE A 555 -32.32 47.58 18.54
CA ILE A 555 -30.87 47.66 18.74
C ILE A 555 -30.55 47.46 20.22
N ASP A 556 -31.23 48.20 21.10
CA ASP A 556 -31.05 48.13 22.56
C ASP A 556 -31.37 46.73 23.11
N ASP A 557 -32.36 46.05 22.54
CA ASP A 557 -32.71 44.67 22.88
C ASP A 557 -31.76 43.63 22.28
N HIS A 558 -30.84 44.05 21.40
CA HIS A 558 -29.97 43.18 20.59
C HIS A 558 -30.73 42.22 19.67
N PHE A 559 -31.90 42.66 19.17
CA PHE A 559 -32.78 41.90 18.29
C PHE A 559 -32.65 42.27 16.82
N LEU A 560 -32.20 43.50 16.52
CA LEU A 560 -32.00 43.97 15.15
C LEU A 560 -30.87 43.20 14.47
N PHE A 561 -31.08 42.82 13.20
CA PHE A 561 -30.01 42.40 12.31
C PHE A 561 -29.79 43.45 11.23
N ASP A 562 -28.52 43.70 10.92
CA ASP A 562 -28.13 44.74 9.98
C ASP A 562 -28.17 44.29 8.52
N LYS A 563 -28.12 45.28 7.63
CA LYS A 563 -27.87 45.03 6.21
C LYS A 563 -26.61 44.18 6.06
N PRO A 564 -26.61 43.10 5.25
CA PRO A 564 -25.39 42.36 5.00
C PRO A 564 -24.33 43.26 4.36
N VAL A 565 -23.28 43.57 5.11
CA VAL A 565 -22.10 44.33 4.65
C VAL A 565 -20.87 43.46 4.47
N SER A 566 -20.92 42.21 4.97
CA SER A 566 -19.83 41.26 4.81
C SER A 566 -19.59 40.94 3.34
N PRO A 567 -18.35 41.03 2.84
CA PRO A 567 -18.00 40.64 1.47
C PRO A 567 -18.47 39.23 1.09
N LEU A 568 -18.50 38.29 2.04
CA LEU A 568 -19.01 36.94 1.83
C LEU A 568 -20.50 36.92 1.49
N LEU A 569 -21.32 37.71 2.22
CA LEU A 569 -22.77 37.78 2.03
C LEU A 569 -23.17 38.62 0.81
N LEU A 570 -22.34 39.61 0.46
CA LEU A 570 -22.51 40.40 -0.76
C LEU A 570 -22.23 39.54 -2.01
N ALA A 571 -21.11 38.81 -2.03
CA ALA A 571 -20.73 37.96 -3.15
C ALA A 571 -21.66 36.74 -3.32
N SER A 572 -22.30 36.27 -2.24
CA SER A 572 -23.37 35.26 -2.30
C SER A 572 -24.74 35.82 -2.70
N ARG A 573 -24.82 37.12 -3.03
CA ARG A 573 -26.05 37.82 -3.49
C ARG A 573 -27.19 37.85 -2.45
N MET A 574 -26.90 37.62 -1.18
CA MET A 574 -27.90 37.63 -0.11
C MET A 574 -28.44 39.04 0.17
N ALA A 575 -27.66 40.08 -0.10
CA ALA A 575 -28.05 41.48 0.11
C ALA A 575 -28.95 42.09 -0.98
N ARG A 576 -29.34 41.31 -2.01
CA ARG A 576 -30.21 41.81 -3.09
C ARG A 576 -31.51 42.39 -2.52
N ASP A 577 -32.06 43.40 -3.19
CA ASP A 577 -33.37 43.99 -2.86
C ASP A 577 -33.54 44.50 -1.41
N TRP A 578 -32.45 44.70 -0.65
CA TRP A 578 -32.53 45.10 0.75
C TRP A 578 -33.23 46.48 0.94
N PRO A 579 -34.13 46.65 1.95
CA PRO A 579 -34.59 45.68 2.95
C PRO A 579 -35.91 44.97 2.60
N ASP A 580 -36.31 44.90 1.32
CA ASP A 580 -37.59 44.34 0.87
C ASP A 580 -37.85 42.95 1.48
N ALA A 581 -39.03 42.79 2.09
CA ALA A 581 -39.50 41.55 2.73
C ALA A 581 -38.58 40.97 3.81
N ARG A 582 -37.92 41.83 4.60
CA ARG A 582 -37.20 41.45 5.82
C ARG A 582 -37.91 41.99 7.03
N GLY A 583 -37.78 41.26 8.12
CA GLY A 583 -38.23 41.77 9.41
C GLY A 583 -37.92 40.85 10.56
N ILE A 584 -38.34 41.30 11.72
CA ILE A 584 -38.10 40.66 13.00
C ILE A 584 -39.43 40.47 13.68
N TRP A 585 -39.66 39.28 14.20
CA TRP A 585 -40.74 39.02 15.13
C TRP A 585 -40.14 38.70 16.49
N HIS A 586 -40.75 39.16 17.58
CA HIS A 586 -40.44 38.66 18.92
C HIS A 586 -41.70 38.57 19.78
N ASN A 587 -41.69 37.67 20.76
CA ASN A 587 -42.76 37.56 21.75
C ASN A 587 -42.76 38.75 22.72
N ASP A 588 -43.89 38.96 23.40
CA ASP A 588 -44.07 40.07 24.34
C ASP A 588 -43.03 40.05 25.48
N ASN A 589 -42.60 38.86 25.88
CA ASN A 589 -41.61 38.65 26.93
C ASN A 589 -40.15 38.85 26.47
N LYS A 590 -39.88 39.13 25.18
CA LYS A 590 -38.52 39.28 24.63
C LYS A 590 -37.61 38.06 24.90
N THR A 591 -38.18 36.86 24.88
CA THR A 591 -37.48 35.59 25.17
C THR A 591 -37.54 34.57 24.03
N PHE A 592 -38.32 34.85 22.99
CA PHE A 592 -38.41 34.08 21.75
C PHE A 592 -38.56 35.04 20.56
N LEU A 593 -37.73 34.88 19.53
CA LEU A 593 -37.69 35.78 18.37
C LEU A 593 -37.41 35.02 17.08
N VAL A 594 -37.85 35.58 15.95
CA VAL A 594 -37.69 35.03 14.60
C VAL A 594 -37.25 36.14 13.65
N TRP A 595 -36.08 35.98 13.04
CA TRP A 595 -35.68 36.82 11.91
C TRP A 595 -36.19 36.21 10.60
N VAL A 596 -36.66 37.06 9.69
CA VAL A 596 -37.24 36.66 8.41
C VAL A 596 -36.37 37.18 7.27
N ASN A 597 -35.98 36.28 6.36
CA ASN A 597 -35.21 36.55 5.14
C ASN A 597 -33.82 37.18 5.36
N GLU A 598 -33.09 36.77 6.40
CA GLU A 598 -31.70 37.18 6.65
C GLU A 598 -30.73 36.33 5.79
N GLU A 599 -29.96 35.41 6.40
CA GLU A 599 -29.07 34.46 5.68
C GLU A 599 -29.84 33.22 5.18
N ASP A 600 -30.91 32.87 5.87
CA ASP A 600 -31.86 31.79 5.60
C ASP A 600 -33.29 32.38 5.61
N HIS A 601 -34.32 31.60 5.23
CA HIS A 601 -35.71 32.11 5.24
C HIS A 601 -36.16 32.51 6.65
N THR A 602 -35.81 31.71 7.65
CA THR A 602 -36.04 32.07 9.06
C THR A 602 -34.84 31.77 9.93
N ARG A 603 -34.67 32.56 10.99
CA ARG A 603 -33.77 32.28 12.10
C ARG A 603 -34.53 32.38 13.42
N VAL A 604 -34.84 31.22 13.99
CA VAL A 604 -35.64 31.07 15.22
C VAL A 604 -34.72 31.03 16.42
N ILE A 605 -35.02 31.80 17.46
CA ILE A 605 -34.12 32.06 18.58
C ILE A 605 -34.93 32.05 19.88
N SER A 606 -34.41 31.39 20.91
CA SER A 606 -34.87 31.47 22.30
C SER A 606 -33.71 31.89 23.18
N MET A 607 -33.94 32.81 24.11
CA MET A 607 -32.90 33.29 25.03
C MET A 607 -33.47 33.82 26.33
N GLN A 608 -32.66 33.82 27.39
CA GLN A 608 -32.93 34.54 28.64
C GLN A 608 -31.62 34.76 29.42
N LYS A 609 -31.65 35.69 30.38
CA LYS A 609 -30.56 35.86 31.37
C LYS A 609 -30.54 34.71 32.38
N GLY A 610 -29.39 34.47 33.00
CA GLY A 610 -29.20 33.40 33.98
C GLY A 610 -28.86 32.04 33.37
N GLY A 611 -28.75 31.04 34.24
CA GLY A 611 -28.22 29.70 33.93
C GLY A 611 -29.23 28.66 33.44
N ASN A 612 -30.49 29.03 33.21
CA ASN A 612 -31.55 28.06 32.91
C ASN A 612 -31.66 27.72 31.41
N MET A 613 -30.65 27.01 30.88
CA MET A 613 -30.65 26.47 29.51
C MET A 613 -31.85 25.55 29.25
N LYS A 614 -32.33 24.83 30.26
CA LYS A 614 -33.43 23.87 30.11
C LYS A 614 -34.74 24.55 29.73
N GLU A 615 -35.06 25.65 30.39
CA GLU A 615 -36.23 26.46 30.06
C GLU A 615 -36.10 27.12 28.67
N VAL A 616 -34.91 27.66 28.36
CA VAL A 616 -34.61 28.24 27.04
C VAL A 616 -34.83 27.22 25.93
N PHE A 617 -34.32 26.00 26.11
CA PHE A 617 -34.44 24.93 25.13
C PHE A 617 -35.87 24.39 25.03
N ALA A 618 -36.60 24.28 26.15
CA ALA A 618 -38.01 23.91 26.13
C ALA A 618 -38.85 24.92 25.34
N ARG A 619 -38.68 26.22 25.60
CA ARG A 619 -39.35 27.28 24.84
C ARG A 619 -38.94 27.26 23.37
N PHE A 620 -37.67 27.03 23.06
CA PHE A 620 -37.17 26.89 21.69
C PHE A 620 -37.86 25.76 20.94
N CYS A 621 -37.86 24.53 21.48
CA CYS A 621 -38.46 23.36 20.84
C CYS A 621 -39.97 23.52 20.67
N ASN A 622 -40.66 23.99 21.71
CA ASN A 622 -42.11 24.19 21.67
C ASN A 622 -42.50 25.28 20.66
N GLY A 623 -41.78 26.41 20.67
CA GLY A 623 -42.00 27.50 19.73
C GLY A 623 -41.71 27.09 18.28
N LEU A 624 -40.59 26.43 18.03
CA LEU A 624 -40.21 25.96 16.70
C LEU A 624 -41.21 24.93 16.15
N ASN A 625 -41.61 23.94 16.95
CA ASN A 625 -42.61 22.94 16.55
C ASN A 625 -43.97 23.61 16.26
N LYS A 626 -44.36 24.62 17.04
CA LYS A 626 -45.61 25.36 16.81
C LYS A 626 -45.55 26.15 15.51
N VAL A 627 -44.47 26.90 15.28
CA VAL A 627 -44.25 27.63 14.01
C VAL A 627 -44.29 26.68 12.82
N GLU A 628 -43.58 25.54 12.88
CA GLU A 628 -43.58 24.54 11.81
C GLU A 628 -44.98 23.98 11.56
N SER A 629 -45.74 23.68 12.62
CA SER A 629 -47.11 23.16 12.50
C SER A 629 -48.06 24.16 11.82
N LEU A 630 -47.86 25.45 12.06
CA LEU A 630 -48.65 26.54 11.48
C LEU A 630 -48.25 26.84 10.02
N ILE A 631 -46.98 26.64 9.66
CA ILE A 631 -46.54 26.67 8.26
C ILE A 631 -47.14 25.46 7.50
N LYS A 632 -47.11 24.27 8.13
CA LYS A 632 -47.71 23.04 7.59
C LYS A 632 -49.22 23.14 7.38
N SER A 633 -49.96 23.76 8.31
CA SER A 633 -51.41 23.96 8.13
C SER A 633 -51.76 24.87 6.96
N LYS A 634 -50.80 25.65 6.45
CA LYS A 634 -50.94 26.54 5.27
C LYS A 634 -50.45 25.90 3.97
N GLY A 635 -50.12 24.61 3.98
CA GLY A 635 -49.70 23.86 2.79
C GLY A 635 -48.21 23.97 2.44
N TYR A 636 -47.39 24.50 3.36
CA TYR A 636 -45.94 24.62 3.18
C TYR A 636 -45.19 23.75 4.18
N GLU A 637 -43.93 23.44 3.92
CA GLU A 637 -43.10 22.71 4.88
C GLU A 637 -41.66 23.21 4.86
N PHE A 638 -40.87 22.83 5.86
CA PHE A 638 -39.44 23.12 5.84
C PHE A 638 -38.69 22.16 4.93
N MET A 639 -37.64 22.66 4.27
CA MET A 639 -36.70 21.83 3.53
C MET A 639 -35.97 20.90 4.51
N TRP A 640 -36.17 19.60 4.33
CA TRP A 640 -35.58 18.56 5.16
C TRP A 640 -35.40 17.27 4.36
N ASN A 641 -34.27 16.60 4.54
CA ASN A 641 -34.08 15.24 4.04
C ASN A 641 -33.27 14.38 5.02
N GLU A 642 -33.28 13.06 4.81
CA GLU A 642 -32.68 12.10 5.73
C GLU A 642 -31.14 12.26 5.84
N HIS A 643 -30.48 12.75 4.80
CA HIS A 643 -29.02 12.92 4.76
C HIS A 643 -28.58 14.24 5.42
N LEU A 644 -29.16 15.37 5.01
CA LEU A 644 -28.72 16.70 5.40
C LEU A 644 -29.46 17.26 6.61
N GLY A 645 -30.50 16.58 7.10
CA GLY A 645 -31.42 17.17 8.07
C GLY A 645 -32.13 18.37 7.45
N TYR A 646 -32.23 19.48 8.19
CA TYR A 646 -32.78 20.72 7.65
C TYR A 646 -31.81 21.37 6.66
N VAL A 647 -32.32 21.71 5.47
CA VAL A 647 -31.51 22.29 4.38
C VAL A 647 -31.50 23.81 4.50
N LEU A 648 -30.29 24.38 4.46
CA LEU A 648 -30.02 25.79 4.69
C LEU A 648 -29.01 26.31 3.67
N THR A 649 -28.90 27.63 3.56
CA THR A 649 -28.14 28.29 2.50
C THR A 649 -26.66 27.94 2.54
N CYS A 650 -26.07 28.03 3.72
CA CYS A 650 -24.66 27.74 3.93
C CYS A 650 -24.49 26.27 4.37
N PRO A 651 -23.60 25.49 3.73
CA PRO A 651 -23.32 24.11 4.13
C PRO A 651 -22.95 23.96 5.60
N SER A 652 -22.37 24.98 6.24
CA SER A 652 -22.03 24.92 7.67
C SER A 652 -23.23 24.95 8.61
N ASN A 653 -24.42 25.27 8.12
CA ASN A 653 -25.64 25.35 8.91
C ASN A 653 -26.57 24.16 8.67
N LEU A 654 -26.21 23.18 7.84
CA LEU A 654 -27.01 21.97 7.63
C LEU A 654 -27.19 21.14 8.93
N GLY A 655 -28.14 20.22 8.90
CA GLY A 655 -28.45 19.30 10.00
C GLY A 655 -29.50 19.89 10.93
N THR A 656 -29.10 20.17 12.16
CA THR A 656 -29.96 20.85 13.13
C THR A 656 -30.10 22.34 12.82
N GLY A 657 -29.09 22.93 12.15
CA GLY A 657 -28.88 24.38 12.06
C GLY A 657 -28.61 25.06 13.40
N LEU A 658 -28.48 24.27 14.47
CA LEU A 658 -28.56 24.77 15.83
C LEU A 658 -27.24 25.37 16.30
N ARG A 659 -27.35 26.50 16.98
CA ARG A 659 -26.32 27.07 17.85
C ARG A 659 -26.93 27.32 19.22
N GLY A 660 -26.74 26.37 20.12
CA GLY A 660 -27.00 26.47 21.55
C GLY A 660 -25.73 26.89 22.26
N GLY A 661 -25.82 27.88 23.15
CA GLY A 661 -24.67 28.41 23.84
C GLY A 661 -25.03 29.27 25.05
N VAL A 662 -24.00 29.56 25.83
CA VAL A 662 -24.08 30.40 27.02
C VAL A 662 -23.02 31.49 26.99
N HIS A 663 -23.33 32.63 27.59
CA HIS A 663 -22.29 33.54 28.04
C HIS A 663 -21.80 33.07 29.41
N VAL A 664 -20.52 32.69 29.49
CA VAL A 664 -19.90 32.17 30.72
C VAL A 664 -18.59 32.90 31.03
N LYS A 665 -18.39 33.26 32.30
CA LYS A 665 -17.20 33.95 32.81
C LYS A 665 -16.21 32.91 33.36
N LEU A 666 -15.03 32.79 32.74
CA LEU A 666 -14.01 31.77 33.06
C LEU A 666 -12.58 32.39 33.02
N PRO A 667 -12.27 33.41 33.84
CA PRO A 667 -11.02 34.16 33.73
C PRO A 667 -9.76 33.32 33.97
N LEU A 668 -9.79 32.32 34.85
CA LEU A 668 -8.63 31.48 35.16
C LEU A 668 -8.47 30.34 34.15
N LEU A 669 -9.55 29.65 33.82
CA LEU A 669 -9.53 28.52 32.89
C LEU A 669 -9.18 28.99 31.47
N SER A 670 -9.70 30.13 31.03
CA SER A 670 -9.43 30.67 29.70
C SER A 670 -8.01 31.22 29.51
N ALA A 671 -7.31 31.54 30.59
CA ALA A 671 -5.92 32.00 30.56
C ALA A 671 -4.91 30.85 30.35
N ARG A 672 -5.35 29.59 30.38
CA ARG A 672 -4.50 28.43 30.17
C ARG A 672 -4.19 28.22 28.69
N ASP A 673 -3.00 27.72 28.42
CA ASP A 673 -2.53 27.34 27.08
C ASP A 673 -3.33 26.18 26.45
N ASP A 674 -3.91 25.30 27.27
CA ASP A 674 -4.70 24.16 26.84
C ASP A 674 -6.21 24.43 26.67
N PHE A 675 -6.70 25.66 26.88
CA PHE A 675 -8.13 25.97 26.84
C PHE A 675 -8.78 25.65 25.48
N ASP A 676 -8.12 25.97 24.37
CA ASP A 676 -8.62 25.64 23.03
C ASP A 676 -8.64 24.13 22.76
N SER A 677 -7.69 23.39 23.34
CA SER A 677 -7.65 21.94 23.26
C SER A 677 -8.77 21.30 24.09
N LEU A 678 -9.06 21.87 25.27
CA LEU A 678 -10.18 21.46 26.13
C LEU A 678 -11.52 21.66 25.41
N LEU A 679 -11.76 22.84 24.83
CA LEU A 679 -12.99 23.12 24.06
C LEU A 679 -13.17 22.14 22.90
N LYS A 680 -12.09 21.86 22.16
CA LYS A 680 -12.11 20.88 21.07
C LYS A 680 -12.45 19.47 21.56
N ALA A 681 -11.91 19.05 22.70
CA ALA A 681 -12.22 17.75 23.31
C ALA A 681 -13.69 17.65 23.77
N LEU A 682 -14.25 18.75 24.26
CA LEU A 682 -15.65 18.87 24.67
C LEU A 682 -16.61 19.11 23.49
N ARG A 683 -16.08 19.23 22.26
CA ARG A 683 -16.87 19.55 21.05
C ARG A 683 -17.60 20.90 21.15
N LEU A 684 -16.95 21.86 21.81
CA LEU A 684 -17.41 23.23 21.99
C LEU A 684 -16.54 24.23 21.22
N GLN A 685 -17.08 25.42 20.98
CA GLN A 685 -16.37 26.55 20.37
C GLN A 685 -16.63 27.83 21.17
N LYS A 686 -15.65 28.75 21.18
CA LYS A 686 -15.72 30.06 21.86
C LYS A 686 -15.83 31.22 20.88
N ARG A 687 -16.52 32.30 21.28
CA ARG A 687 -16.50 33.64 20.65
C ARG A 687 -16.45 34.73 21.72
N GLY A 688 -16.09 35.95 21.34
CA GLY A 688 -16.29 37.12 22.20
C GLY A 688 -17.77 37.46 22.41
N THR A 689 -18.03 38.42 23.28
CA THR A 689 -19.37 38.74 23.79
C THR A 689 -20.30 39.41 22.77
N GLY A 690 -19.77 39.92 21.64
CA GLY A 690 -20.54 40.55 20.57
C GLY A 690 -20.69 39.70 19.30
N GLY A 691 -20.27 38.43 19.29
CA GLY A 691 -20.40 37.53 18.15
C GLY A 691 -19.09 37.19 17.43
N VAL A 692 -19.17 36.86 16.13
CA VAL A 692 -18.01 36.49 15.30
C VAL A 692 -17.03 37.68 15.28
N ASP A 693 -15.75 37.42 15.54
CA ASP A 693 -14.66 38.41 15.49
C ASP A 693 -14.66 39.51 16.57
N THR A 694 -15.46 39.35 17.65
CA THR A 694 -15.40 40.25 18.81
C THR A 694 -14.43 39.74 19.88
N ALA A 695 -13.77 40.66 20.58
CA ALA A 695 -12.90 40.32 21.71
C ALA A 695 -13.73 39.86 22.93
N SER A 696 -13.19 38.93 23.71
CA SER A 696 -13.76 38.61 25.03
C SER A 696 -13.48 39.76 25.99
N THR A 697 -14.49 40.20 26.73
CA THR A 697 -14.36 41.17 27.81
C THR A 697 -14.31 40.45 29.16
N ASP A 698 -13.27 40.70 29.96
CA ASP A 698 -13.19 40.23 31.36
C ASP A 698 -13.36 38.71 31.56
N GLY A 699 -12.70 37.90 30.72
CA GLY A 699 -12.75 36.44 30.78
C GLY A 699 -14.11 35.83 30.42
N THR A 700 -15.04 36.61 29.83
CA THR A 700 -16.37 36.15 29.42
C THR A 700 -16.37 35.71 27.96
N PHE A 701 -16.91 34.51 27.70
CA PHE A 701 -16.98 33.92 26.36
C PHE A 701 -18.40 33.45 26.04
N ASP A 702 -18.77 33.57 24.76
CA ASP A 702 -19.89 32.85 24.15
C ASP A 702 -19.43 31.43 23.82
N ILE A 703 -19.76 30.47 24.68
CA ILE A 703 -19.47 29.06 24.46
C ILE A 703 -20.69 28.36 23.86
N SER A 704 -20.49 27.68 22.74
CA SER A 704 -21.56 27.01 22.00
C SER A 704 -21.14 25.67 21.42
N ASN A 705 -22.09 24.84 21.01
CA ASN A 705 -21.83 23.59 20.30
C ASN A 705 -21.03 23.81 19.01
N ALA A 706 -20.05 22.95 18.73
CA ALA A 706 -19.29 22.98 17.48
C ALA A 706 -19.99 22.24 16.33
N ASP A 707 -20.66 21.13 16.65
CA ASP A 707 -21.34 20.27 15.66
C ASP A 707 -22.73 20.78 15.32
N ARG A 708 -23.16 20.56 14.08
CA ARG A 708 -24.54 20.83 13.60
C ARG A 708 -25.15 19.67 12.83
N LEU A 709 -24.30 18.82 12.25
CA LEU A 709 -24.70 17.69 11.41
C LEU A 709 -24.18 16.38 12.03
N GLY A 710 -25.06 15.38 12.16
CA GLY A 710 -24.76 14.04 12.67
C GLY A 710 -25.15 13.79 14.13
N THR A 711 -25.56 14.84 14.85
CA THR A 711 -26.15 14.79 16.19
C THR A 711 -27.43 15.60 16.20
N SER A 712 -28.37 15.23 17.07
CA SER A 712 -29.66 15.90 17.24
C SER A 712 -29.59 17.16 18.08
N GLU A 713 -30.66 17.97 18.05
CA GLU A 713 -30.78 19.21 18.80
C GLU A 713 -30.61 18.97 20.31
N VAL A 714 -31.28 17.95 20.86
CA VAL A 714 -31.11 17.55 22.29
C VAL A 714 -29.67 17.20 22.60
N GLU A 715 -29.00 16.39 21.77
CA GLU A 715 -27.61 15.98 22.00
C GLU A 715 -26.63 17.17 21.95
N GLN A 716 -26.86 18.11 21.02
CA GLN A 716 -26.02 19.32 20.90
C GLN A 716 -26.19 20.26 22.10
N VAL A 717 -27.42 20.45 22.60
CA VAL A 717 -27.65 21.27 23.80
C VAL A 717 -27.17 20.56 25.06
N GLN A 718 -27.33 19.23 25.15
CA GLN A 718 -26.77 18.45 26.26
C GLN A 718 -25.25 18.58 26.33
N THR A 719 -24.57 18.54 25.18
CA THR A 719 -23.11 18.74 25.09
C THR A 719 -22.69 20.09 25.67
N VAL A 720 -23.48 21.15 25.43
CA VAL A 720 -23.23 22.49 26.00
C VAL A 720 -23.46 22.49 27.50
N VAL A 721 -24.57 21.92 27.98
CA VAL A 721 -24.87 21.84 29.42
C VAL A 721 -23.76 21.11 30.17
N ASP A 722 -23.37 19.92 29.71
CA ASP A 722 -22.36 19.10 30.37
C ASP A 722 -20.97 19.76 30.35
N GLY A 723 -20.57 20.29 29.19
CA GLY A 723 -19.28 20.96 29.05
C GLY A 723 -19.19 22.24 29.86
N VAL A 724 -20.27 23.03 29.96
CA VAL A 724 -20.31 24.24 30.79
C VAL A 724 -20.22 23.89 32.27
N LYS A 725 -20.94 22.86 32.74
CA LYS A 725 -20.81 22.38 34.13
C LYS A 725 -19.37 22.03 34.48
N LEU A 726 -18.72 21.23 33.62
CA LEU A 726 -17.33 20.86 33.81
C LEU A 726 -16.42 22.10 33.83
N MET A 727 -16.55 23.02 32.87
CA MET A 727 -15.72 24.22 32.84
C MET A 727 -15.89 25.10 34.09
N VAL A 728 -17.12 25.23 34.61
CA VAL A 728 -17.39 25.95 35.87
C VAL A 728 -16.76 25.23 37.07
N GLU A 729 -16.80 23.90 37.12
CA GLU A 729 -16.10 23.13 38.17
C GLU A 729 -14.58 23.32 38.10
N LEU A 730 -14.01 23.31 36.90
CA LEU A 730 -12.59 23.57 36.69
C LEU A 730 -12.20 25.00 37.08
N GLU A 731 -13.02 26.00 36.75
CA GLU A 731 -12.82 27.39 37.17
C GLU A 731 -12.83 27.50 38.70
N LYS A 732 -13.83 26.91 39.37
CA LYS A 732 -13.91 26.86 40.84
C LYS A 732 -12.68 26.20 41.48
N ALA A 733 -12.17 25.12 40.87
CA ALA A 733 -10.96 24.45 41.35
C ALA A 733 -9.71 25.33 41.18
N LEU A 734 -9.61 26.08 40.09
CA LEU A 734 -8.53 27.04 39.87
C LEU A 734 -8.59 28.22 40.85
N GLU A 735 -9.79 28.71 41.20
CA GLU A 735 -9.98 29.77 42.21
C GLU A 735 -9.36 29.39 43.58
N ILE A 736 -9.28 28.08 43.89
CA ILE A 736 -8.68 27.55 45.12
C ILE A 736 -7.30 26.89 44.91
N ASN A 737 -6.60 27.20 43.80
CA ASN A 737 -5.26 26.71 43.46
C ASN A 737 -5.11 25.18 43.34
N VAL A 738 -6.18 24.46 42.99
CA VAL A 738 -6.11 23.00 42.74
C VAL A 738 -5.55 22.74 41.34
N ASN A 739 -4.62 21.78 41.21
CA ASN A 739 -4.12 21.35 39.91
C ASN A 739 -5.19 20.55 39.16
N VAL A 740 -5.78 21.16 38.14
CA VAL A 740 -6.88 20.58 37.38
C VAL A 740 -6.48 19.55 36.31
N LYS A 741 -5.17 19.26 36.10
CA LYS A 741 -4.73 18.27 35.09
C LYS A 741 -5.25 16.85 35.38
N SER A 742 -5.51 16.51 36.64
CA SER A 742 -6.07 15.21 37.05
C SER A 742 -7.54 15.03 36.68
N PHE A 743 -8.31 16.12 36.59
CA PHE A 743 -9.74 16.08 36.27
C PHE A 743 -10.02 15.73 34.79
N ILE A 744 -9.02 15.90 33.91
CA ILE A 744 -9.13 15.69 32.46
C ILE A 744 -8.86 14.21 32.08
N HIS A 745 -8.36 13.37 33.00
CA HIS A 745 -7.87 12.01 32.70
C HIS A 745 -8.71 10.83 33.24
N SER A 746 -9.86 11.08 33.86
CA SER A 746 -10.70 10.00 34.39
C SER A 746 -12.02 9.89 33.64
N GLU A 747 -12.02 9.21 32.49
CA GLU A 747 -13.13 8.30 32.09
C GLU A 747 -12.80 7.53 30.80
N LYS A 748 -12.10 6.40 30.96
CA LYS A 748 -12.21 5.26 30.04
C LYS A 748 -12.21 3.98 30.86
N LYS A 749 -13.40 3.42 31.11
CA LYS A 749 -13.66 1.99 31.25
C LYS A 749 -15.15 1.76 31.47
N GLN A 750 -15.85 1.36 30.41
CA GLN A 750 -16.82 0.26 30.43
C GLN A 750 -17.41 0.08 29.02
N SER A 751 -16.77 -0.75 28.19
CA SER A 751 -17.43 -1.35 27.03
C SER A 751 -17.45 -2.87 27.22
N LYS A 752 -18.68 -3.39 27.30
CA LYS A 752 -19.07 -4.77 27.58
C LYS A 752 -18.35 -5.78 26.67
N LYS A 753 -17.90 -6.88 27.28
CA LYS A 753 -17.42 -8.10 26.63
C LYS A 753 -18.46 -8.60 25.62
N LYS A 754 -18.10 -8.63 24.33
CA LYS A 754 -18.69 -9.55 23.34
C LYS A 754 -17.68 -10.64 23.04
N GLN A 755 -18.15 -11.87 23.16
CA GLN A 755 -17.39 -13.11 22.97
C GLN A 755 -16.73 -13.13 21.59
N LYS A 756 -15.42 -13.38 21.56
CA LYS A 756 -14.70 -13.75 20.34
C LYS A 756 -15.13 -15.16 19.97
N GLY A 757 -15.83 -15.31 18.85
CA GLY A 757 -15.88 -16.58 18.13
C GLY A 757 -14.45 -16.99 17.78
N LYS A 758 -14.05 -18.20 18.17
CA LYS A 758 -12.83 -18.84 17.68
C LYS A 758 -12.96 -18.94 16.16
N LYS A 759 -12.06 -18.30 15.41
CA LYS A 759 -11.79 -18.71 14.02
C LYS A 759 -11.41 -20.20 14.05
N PRO A 760 -11.96 -21.05 13.17
CA PRO A 760 -11.49 -22.42 13.07
C PRO A 760 -10.00 -22.40 12.74
N ALA A 761 -9.22 -23.24 13.43
CA ALA A 761 -7.85 -23.51 13.02
C ALA A 761 -7.92 -24.17 11.64
N LEU A 762 -7.39 -23.51 10.61
CA LEU A 762 -7.09 -24.19 9.37
C LEU A 762 -6.12 -25.34 9.70
N LEU A 763 -6.46 -26.55 9.28
CA LEU A 763 -5.49 -27.63 9.18
C LEU A 763 -4.31 -27.12 8.34
N CYS A 764 -3.05 -27.37 8.74
CA CYS A 764 -1.87 -27.05 7.92
C CYS A 764 -1.85 -27.96 6.68
N ASP A 765 -2.73 -27.73 5.72
CA ASP A 765 -2.78 -28.48 4.46
C ASP A 765 -1.60 -28.15 3.52
N GLY A 766 -0.83 -27.10 3.83
CA GLY A 766 0.22 -26.52 2.99
C GLY A 766 1.54 -27.29 2.91
N PHE A 767 1.61 -28.59 3.17
CA PHE A 767 2.85 -29.36 2.96
C PHE A 767 3.23 -29.38 1.47
N PRO A 768 4.50 -29.11 1.10
CA PRO A 768 4.94 -29.15 -0.30
C PRO A 768 4.90 -30.57 -0.87
N ASP A 769 4.64 -30.71 -2.16
CA ASP A 769 4.94 -31.97 -2.87
C ASP A 769 6.46 -32.05 -3.10
N LEU A 770 7.06 -33.10 -2.56
CA LEU A 770 8.51 -33.34 -2.57
C LEU A 770 8.86 -34.62 -3.35
N SER A 771 7.89 -35.23 -4.04
CA SER A 771 8.07 -36.53 -4.72
C SER A 771 9.14 -36.53 -5.81
N LYS A 772 9.44 -35.37 -6.40
CA LYS A 772 10.45 -35.19 -7.44
C LYS A 772 11.73 -34.50 -6.94
N HIS A 773 11.88 -34.34 -5.62
CA HIS A 773 12.97 -33.57 -5.03
C HIS A 773 14.15 -34.45 -4.58
N ASN A 774 15.36 -34.00 -4.89
CA ASN A 774 16.64 -34.65 -4.60
C ASN A 774 17.54 -33.70 -3.79
N ASN A 775 17.16 -33.42 -2.53
CA ASN A 775 17.92 -32.59 -1.60
C ASN A 775 17.70 -33.00 -0.12
N TYR A 776 18.60 -32.59 0.78
CA TYR A 776 18.54 -33.00 2.19
C TYR A 776 17.26 -32.53 2.89
N MET A 777 16.81 -31.30 2.64
CA MET A 777 15.55 -30.78 3.16
C MET A 777 14.38 -31.71 2.82
N ALA A 778 14.24 -32.08 1.55
CA ALA A 778 13.14 -32.92 1.09
C ALA A 778 13.16 -34.32 1.73
N LYS A 779 14.35 -34.85 1.99
CA LYS A 779 14.53 -36.15 2.68
C LYS A 779 14.02 -36.14 4.12
N PHE A 780 14.13 -35.01 4.83
CA PHE A 780 13.81 -34.93 6.26
C PHE A 780 12.54 -34.13 6.59
N LEU A 781 12.02 -33.34 5.66
CA LEU A 781 10.76 -32.63 5.84
C LEU A 781 9.57 -33.59 5.63
N THR A 782 9.25 -34.36 6.68
CA THR A 782 8.05 -35.20 6.69
C THR A 782 6.80 -34.37 6.99
N ARG A 783 5.61 -34.91 6.70
CA ARG A 783 4.33 -34.26 7.04
C ARG A 783 4.23 -33.94 8.53
N ASP A 784 4.71 -34.84 9.39
CA ASP A 784 4.69 -34.64 10.85
C ASP A 784 5.65 -33.52 11.29
N VAL A 785 6.86 -33.49 10.72
CA VAL A 785 7.82 -32.39 10.96
C VAL A 785 7.24 -31.06 10.47
N TYR A 786 6.61 -31.03 9.29
CA TYR A 786 5.96 -29.83 8.77
C TYR A 786 4.82 -29.35 9.67
N ASN A 787 3.90 -30.24 10.07
CA ASN A 787 2.77 -29.88 10.93
C ASN A 787 3.22 -29.31 12.29
N LYS A 788 4.36 -29.79 12.79
CA LYS A 788 4.98 -29.28 14.01
C LYS A 788 5.56 -27.87 13.84
N LEU A 789 6.07 -27.55 12.64
CA LEU A 789 6.85 -26.34 12.39
C LEU A 789 6.12 -25.25 11.58
N CYS A 790 5.04 -25.58 10.86
CA CYS A 790 4.37 -24.70 9.87
C CYS A 790 3.86 -23.37 10.45
N ASN A 791 3.52 -23.35 11.74
CA ASN A 791 3.02 -22.15 12.44
C ASN A 791 4.08 -21.43 13.27
N LEU A 792 5.33 -21.90 13.23
CA LEU A 792 6.43 -21.29 13.97
C LEU A 792 7.09 -20.18 13.15
N LYS A 793 7.61 -19.20 13.89
CA LYS A 793 8.46 -18.13 13.36
C LYS A 793 9.53 -17.79 14.37
N THR A 794 10.68 -17.35 13.90
CA THR A 794 11.74 -16.82 14.76
C THR A 794 11.29 -15.49 15.37
N PRO A 795 11.99 -14.97 16.40
CA PRO A 795 11.70 -13.66 16.98
C PRO A 795 11.75 -12.52 15.95
N SER A 796 12.59 -12.63 14.92
CA SER A 796 12.68 -11.67 13.81
C SER A 796 11.57 -11.84 12.76
N GLY A 797 10.77 -12.90 12.86
CA GLY A 797 9.64 -13.20 11.97
C GLY A 797 9.96 -14.13 10.80
N PHE A 798 11.13 -14.78 10.76
CA PHE A 798 11.45 -15.76 9.71
C PHE A 798 10.67 -17.06 9.93
N THR A 799 10.03 -17.59 8.89
CA THR A 799 9.09 -18.72 8.96
C THR A 799 9.68 -20.01 8.39
N LEU A 800 9.02 -21.15 8.61
CA LEU A 800 9.41 -22.42 7.98
C LEU A 800 9.44 -22.31 6.45
N ASP A 801 8.44 -21.66 5.83
CA ASP A 801 8.43 -21.44 4.38
C ASP A 801 9.67 -20.67 3.93
N GLY A 802 10.13 -19.67 4.71
CA GLY A 802 11.39 -18.98 4.45
C GLY A 802 12.61 -19.91 4.49
N VAL A 803 12.65 -20.85 5.44
CA VAL A 803 13.74 -21.82 5.58
C VAL A 803 13.81 -22.75 4.35
N ILE A 804 12.67 -23.25 3.88
CA ILE A 804 12.60 -24.33 2.88
C ILE A 804 12.37 -23.86 1.45
N GLN A 805 12.04 -22.57 1.22
CA GLN A 805 11.63 -22.07 -0.10
C GLN A 805 12.63 -22.44 -1.20
N THR A 806 13.93 -22.27 -0.94
CA THR A 806 14.97 -22.59 -1.91
C THR A 806 14.96 -24.06 -2.34
N GLY A 807 14.74 -24.99 -1.40
CA GLY A 807 14.64 -26.41 -1.70
C GLY A 807 13.32 -26.80 -2.34
N VAL A 808 12.22 -26.12 -1.99
CA VAL A 808 10.90 -26.38 -2.61
C VAL A 808 10.87 -25.92 -4.07
N ASP A 809 11.36 -24.71 -4.35
CA ASP A 809 11.35 -24.13 -5.70
C ASP A 809 12.38 -24.80 -6.64
N ASN A 810 13.39 -25.48 -6.08
CA ASN A 810 14.46 -26.13 -6.81
C ASN A 810 14.55 -27.61 -6.46
N PRO A 811 13.90 -28.50 -7.23
CA PRO A 811 13.76 -29.91 -6.88
C PRO A 811 15.10 -30.61 -6.67
N GLY A 812 16.17 -30.22 -7.37
CA GLY A 812 17.51 -30.73 -7.11
C GLY A 812 18.46 -30.37 -8.25
N HIS A 813 19.75 -30.66 -8.06
CA HIS A 813 20.75 -30.55 -9.12
C HIS A 813 21.12 -31.96 -9.62
N PRO A 814 21.29 -32.18 -10.94
CA PRO A 814 21.58 -33.51 -11.49
C PRO A 814 22.89 -34.13 -10.96
N PHE A 815 23.84 -33.30 -10.52
CA PHE A 815 25.18 -33.74 -10.13
C PHE A 815 25.50 -33.56 -8.63
N ILE A 816 24.64 -32.88 -7.86
CA ILE A 816 24.92 -32.52 -6.46
C ILE A 816 23.66 -32.69 -5.61
N PHE A 817 23.79 -33.41 -4.49
CA PHE A 817 22.73 -33.51 -3.48
C PHE A 817 22.73 -32.24 -2.61
N THR A 818 21.87 -31.28 -2.95
CA THR A 818 21.85 -29.95 -2.34
C THR A 818 21.21 -29.96 -0.95
N VAL A 819 21.41 -28.89 -0.17
CA VAL A 819 20.85 -28.78 1.19
C VAL A 819 19.34 -28.54 1.16
N GLY A 820 18.88 -27.58 0.34
CA GLY A 820 17.46 -27.20 0.25
C GLY A 820 16.91 -26.35 1.41
N CYS A 821 17.76 -25.95 2.37
CA CYS A 821 17.41 -25.07 3.49
C CYS A 821 18.37 -23.87 3.58
N VAL A 822 17.86 -22.74 4.06
CA VAL A 822 18.65 -21.56 4.47
C VAL A 822 18.19 -21.03 5.83
N ALA A 823 19.09 -20.35 6.54
CA ALA A 823 18.79 -19.64 7.76
C ALA A 823 18.55 -18.14 7.49
N GLY A 824 17.52 -17.58 8.14
CA GLY A 824 17.21 -16.15 8.07
C GLY A 824 17.80 -15.35 9.24
N ASP A 825 18.10 -16.02 10.34
CA ASP A 825 18.73 -15.45 11.53
C ASP A 825 19.41 -16.55 12.36
N GLU A 826 20.05 -16.16 13.45
CA GLU A 826 20.74 -17.10 14.34
C GLU A 826 19.78 -18.08 15.01
N GLU A 827 18.58 -17.62 15.41
CA GLU A 827 17.56 -18.43 16.06
C GLU A 827 16.92 -19.48 15.14
N THR A 828 17.06 -19.35 13.83
CA THR A 828 16.52 -20.29 12.83
C THR A 828 16.93 -21.73 13.13
N TYR A 829 18.20 -21.97 13.47
CA TYR A 829 18.70 -23.31 13.79
C TYR A 829 18.11 -23.90 15.08
N LYS A 830 17.64 -23.06 16.01
CA LYS A 830 16.99 -23.49 17.25
C LYS A 830 15.49 -23.72 17.07
N VAL A 831 14.81 -22.77 16.41
CA VAL A 831 13.35 -22.81 16.20
C VAL A 831 12.95 -23.96 15.27
N PHE A 832 13.74 -24.22 14.23
CA PHE A 832 13.47 -25.25 13.23
C PHE A 832 14.41 -26.47 13.35
N ALA A 833 15.00 -26.69 14.53
CA ALA A 833 15.93 -27.78 14.83
C ALA A 833 15.41 -29.17 14.44
N ALA A 834 14.09 -29.40 14.57
CA ALA A 834 13.46 -30.67 14.20
C ALA A 834 13.62 -31.03 12.71
N LEU A 835 13.85 -30.04 11.83
CA LEU A 835 14.22 -30.23 10.43
C LEU A 835 15.72 -30.05 10.20
N LEU A 836 16.32 -29.02 10.81
CA LEU A 836 17.70 -28.63 10.50
C LEU A 836 18.75 -29.57 11.12
N ASP A 837 18.53 -30.14 12.31
CA ASP A 837 19.51 -31.06 12.91
C ASP A 837 19.71 -32.32 12.04
N PRO A 838 18.65 -33.03 11.57
CA PRO A 838 18.83 -34.16 10.66
C PRO A 838 19.49 -33.79 9.33
N VAL A 839 19.19 -32.60 8.79
CA VAL A 839 19.83 -32.08 7.57
C VAL A 839 21.33 -31.85 7.80
N ILE A 840 21.70 -31.24 8.93
CA ILE A 840 23.10 -30.98 9.31
C ILE A 840 23.84 -32.30 9.49
N GLU A 841 23.28 -33.24 10.25
CA GLU A 841 23.87 -34.54 10.50
C GLU A 841 24.16 -35.29 9.18
N ALA A 842 23.17 -35.35 8.29
CA ALA A 842 23.30 -36.04 7.01
C ALA A 842 24.25 -35.34 6.03
N ARG A 843 24.27 -34.01 6.02
CA ARG A 843 25.18 -33.23 5.16
C ARG A 843 26.62 -33.31 5.66
N HIS A 844 26.83 -33.39 6.96
CA HIS A 844 28.15 -33.32 7.60
C HIS A 844 28.58 -34.65 8.18
N ASN A 845 28.33 -35.74 7.45
CA ASN A 845 28.87 -37.07 7.71
C ASN A 845 28.65 -37.59 9.14
N GLY A 846 27.43 -37.43 9.67
CA GLY A 846 27.03 -37.93 10.98
C GLY A 846 27.34 -36.99 12.14
N TYR A 847 27.44 -35.68 11.92
CA TYR A 847 27.61 -34.71 13.00
C TYR A 847 26.35 -34.63 13.88
N LEU A 848 26.33 -35.46 14.94
CA LEU A 848 25.16 -35.70 15.78
C LEU A 848 24.73 -34.47 16.57
N LYS A 849 23.42 -34.38 16.81
CA LYS A 849 22.83 -33.41 17.74
C LYS A 849 23.51 -33.49 19.11
N GLY A 850 24.12 -32.39 19.55
CA GLY A 850 24.84 -32.30 20.82
C GLY A 850 26.36 -32.53 20.73
N ALA A 851 26.91 -32.88 19.56
CA ALA A 851 28.34 -32.78 19.31
C ALA A 851 28.81 -31.33 19.51
N LYS A 852 30.08 -31.13 19.89
CA LYS A 852 30.64 -29.78 20.05
C LYS A 852 31.62 -29.49 18.94
N HIS A 853 31.51 -28.32 18.34
CA HIS A 853 32.46 -27.90 17.32
C HIS A 853 33.72 -27.36 18.00
N VAL A 854 34.88 -27.66 17.41
CA VAL A 854 36.18 -27.16 17.88
C VAL A 854 36.62 -26.03 16.96
N THR A 855 36.96 -24.88 17.52
CA THR A 855 37.51 -23.73 16.79
C THR A 855 38.98 -23.55 17.16
N ASP A 856 39.85 -23.43 16.17
CA ASP A 856 41.28 -23.16 16.36
C ASP A 856 41.81 -22.33 15.21
N LEU A 857 42.03 -21.03 15.47
CA LEU A 857 42.58 -20.06 14.54
C LEU A 857 44.04 -19.70 14.90
N ASN A 858 44.77 -20.56 15.62
CA ASN A 858 46.19 -20.36 15.87
C ASN A 858 47.04 -20.95 14.73
N PRO A 859 47.63 -20.13 13.83
CA PRO A 859 48.40 -20.64 12.69
C PRO A 859 49.69 -21.36 13.10
N ASP A 860 50.19 -21.15 14.32
CA ASP A 860 51.40 -21.81 14.83
C ASP A 860 51.19 -23.31 15.07
N ASN A 861 49.93 -23.76 15.19
CA ASN A 861 49.58 -25.17 15.34
C ASN A 861 49.68 -25.96 14.02
N LEU A 862 49.91 -25.28 12.89
CA LEU A 862 50.08 -25.91 11.57
C LEU A 862 51.50 -26.50 11.41
N VAL A 863 51.63 -27.67 10.80
CA VAL A 863 52.90 -28.36 10.54
C VAL A 863 53.16 -28.46 9.02
N GLY A 864 54.35 -28.05 8.57
CA GLY A 864 54.69 -27.88 7.14
C GLY A 864 53.85 -26.81 6.41
N GLY A 865 53.72 -26.94 5.09
CA GLY A 865 52.87 -26.07 4.26
C GLY A 865 53.58 -24.84 3.69
N ASP A 866 54.82 -24.61 4.08
CA ASP A 866 55.80 -23.70 3.47
C ASP A 866 56.71 -24.41 2.44
N ASP A 867 56.50 -25.72 2.26
CA ASP A 867 57.35 -26.65 1.53
C ASP A 867 56.61 -27.44 0.42
N LEU A 868 55.41 -27.01 0.00
CA LEU A 868 54.71 -27.67 -1.11
C LEU A 868 55.45 -27.44 -2.43
N ASP A 869 55.56 -28.49 -3.25
CA ASP A 869 56.36 -28.46 -4.48
C ASP A 869 55.82 -27.44 -5.50
N ALA A 870 56.60 -26.39 -5.75
CA ALA A 870 56.23 -25.26 -6.60
C ALA A 870 56.08 -25.64 -8.09
N ASN A 871 56.58 -26.81 -8.53
CA ASN A 871 56.36 -27.28 -9.90
C ASN A 871 54.93 -27.80 -10.10
N PHE A 872 54.28 -28.23 -9.02
CA PHE A 872 52.93 -28.80 -9.07
C PHE A 872 51.91 -27.84 -8.46
N VAL A 873 52.23 -27.19 -7.34
CA VAL A 873 51.31 -26.30 -6.62
C VAL A 873 51.48 -24.86 -7.12
N LEU A 874 50.46 -24.37 -7.82
CA LEU A 874 50.48 -23.08 -8.49
C LEU A 874 50.05 -21.94 -7.57
N SER A 875 49.10 -22.17 -6.67
CA SER A 875 48.61 -21.15 -5.74
C SER A 875 47.92 -21.76 -4.54
N CYS A 876 47.97 -21.06 -3.40
CA CYS A 876 47.29 -21.41 -2.16
C CYS A 876 46.19 -20.39 -1.85
N ARG A 877 45.04 -20.86 -1.35
CA ARG A 877 43.92 -20.01 -0.96
C ARG A 877 43.15 -20.57 0.24
N VAL A 878 42.84 -19.70 1.20
CA VAL A 878 41.95 -20.00 2.32
C VAL A 878 40.84 -18.98 2.36
N ARG A 879 39.59 -19.43 2.48
CA ARG A 879 38.43 -18.55 2.65
C ARG A 879 37.47 -19.04 3.72
N THR A 880 36.72 -18.14 4.34
CA THR A 880 35.59 -18.49 5.20
C THR A 880 34.49 -17.43 5.15
N GLY A 881 33.27 -17.83 5.50
CA GLY A 881 32.17 -16.90 5.81
C GLY A 881 32.15 -16.52 7.29
N ARG A 882 31.69 -15.31 7.61
CA ARG A 882 31.30 -14.92 8.98
C ARG A 882 30.01 -14.11 8.95
N SER A 883 29.18 -14.28 9.98
CA SER A 883 27.93 -13.53 10.19
C SER A 883 27.99 -12.74 11.48
N ILE A 884 27.39 -11.55 11.51
CA ILE A 884 27.46 -10.62 12.65
C ILE A 884 26.23 -10.84 13.54
N ARG A 885 26.45 -11.07 14.83
CA ARG A 885 25.39 -11.35 15.81
C ARG A 885 24.40 -10.19 15.93
N GLY A 886 23.12 -10.53 16.05
CA GLY A 886 22.02 -9.58 16.27
C GLY A 886 21.48 -8.91 14.99
N LEU A 887 21.96 -9.30 13.81
CA LEU A 887 21.45 -8.86 12.51
C LEU A 887 20.91 -10.07 11.74
N GLY A 888 19.81 -9.92 11.01
CA GLY A 888 19.30 -10.99 10.14
C GLY A 888 20.33 -11.40 9.06
N LEU A 889 20.32 -12.67 8.66
CA LEU A 889 21.13 -13.23 7.57
C LEU A 889 20.56 -12.83 6.19
N PRO A 890 21.33 -12.90 5.09
CA PRO A 890 20.92 -12.43 3.76
C PRO A 890 19.50 -12.82 3.28
N PRO A 891 18.95 -14.00 3.56
CA PRO A 891 17.58 -14.36 3.17
C PRO A 891 16.48 -13.52 3.84
N HIS A 892 16.76 -12.95 5.01
CA HIS A 892 15.77 -12.30 5.88
C HIS A 892 16.15 -10.90 6.37
N CYS A 893 17.43 -10.53 6.32
CA CYS A 893 17.90 -9.20 6.72
C CYS A 893 17.06 -8.13 6.04
N THR A 894 16.81 -7.01 6.70
CA THR A 894 16.23 -5.81 6.09
C THR A 894 17.30 -5.05 5.31
N ARG A 895 16.92 -4.11 4.44
CA ARG A 895 17.90 -3.25 3.76
C ARG A 895 18.75 -2.45 4.77
N ALA A 896 18.14 -2.01 5.88
CA ALA A 896 18.84 -1.29 6.94
C ALA A 896 19.86 -2.17 7.67
N GLU A 897 19.49 -3.41 8.02
CA GLU A 897 20.44 -4.36 8.62
C GLU A 897 21.59 -4.66 7.67
N ARG A 898 21.34 -4.77 6.36
CA ARG A 898 22.39 -4.98 5.37
C ARG A 898 23.39 -3.82 5.30
N ARG A 899 22.91 -2.57 5.30
CA ARG A 899 23.74 -1.36 5.40
C ARG A 899 24.53 -1.32 6.71
N GLU A 900 23.92 -1.76 7.81
CA GLU A 900 24.61 -1.88 9.11
C GLU A 900 25.72 -2.96 9.06
N VAL A 901 25.50 -4.09 8.38
CA VAL A 901 26.55 -5.10 8.14
C VAL A 901 27.72 -4.49 7.37
N GLU A 902 27.45 -3.76 6.28
CA GLU A 902 28.47 -3.08 5.49
C GLU A 902 29.26 -2.12 6.37
N LYS A 903 28.57 -1.25 7.10
CA LYS A 903 29.18 -0.27 7.99
C LYS A 903 30.07 -0.92 9.04
N ILE A 904 29.57 -1.90 9.81
CA ILE A 904 30.36 -2.58 10.86
C ILE A 904 31.61 -3.22 10.26
N THR A 905 31.46 -3.85 9.09
CA THR A 905 32.57 -4.54 8.42
C THR A 905 33.60 -3.57 7.90
N VAL A 906 33.19 -2.53 7.17
CA VAL A 906 34.10 -1.51 6.60
C VAL A 906 34.81 -0.74 7.71
N ASP A 907 34.11 -0.41 8.80
CA ASP A 907 34.69 0.22 9.97
C ASP A 907 35.81 -0.63 10.60
N ALA A 908 35.62 -1.94 10.69
CA ALA A 908 36.63 -2.86 11.20
C ALA A 908 37.80 -3.03 10.23
N LEU A 909 37.52 -3.05 8.92
CA LEU A 909 38.56 -3.15 7.89
C LEU A 909 39.42 -1.87 7.81
N ALA A 910 38.83 -0.71 8.09
CA ALA A 910 39.54 0.58 8.11
C ALA A 910 40.59 0.68 9.23
N THR A 911 40.51 -0.16 10.27
CA THR A 911 41.53 -0.21 11.34
C THR A 911 42.71 -1.13 10.98
N LEU A 912 42.65 -1.86 9.87
CA LEU A 912 43.75 -2.74 9.45
C LEU A 912 44.93 -1.93 8.94
N ASP A 913 46.13 -2.34 9.36
CA ASP A 913 47.38 -1.66 9.13
C ASP A 913 48.47 -2.61 8.61
N GLY A 914 49.64 -2.03 8.27
CA GLY A 914 50.79 -2.77 7.76
C GLY A 914 50.44 -3.62 6.54
N PRO A 915 50.79 -4.93 6.51
CA PRO A 915 50.51 -5.81 5.36
C PRO A 915 49.02 -6.08 5.13
N LEU A 916 48.14 -5.68 6.05
CA LEU A 916 46.69 -5.79 5.93
C LEU A 916 46.02 -4.44 5.65
N LYS A 917 46.77 -3.36 5.41
CA LYS A 917 46.20 -2.09 4.96
C LYS A 917 45.58 -2.25 3.57
N GLY A 918 44.41 -1.65 3.33
CA GLY A 918 43.68 -1.81 2.08
C GLY A 918 42.58 -0.79 1.83
N LYS A 919 41.82 -1.01 0.75
CA LYS A 919 40.74 -0.14 0.26
C LYS A 919 39.43 -0.91 0.09
N TYR A 920 38.31 -0.26 0.46
CA TYR A 920 36.95 -0.74 0.18
C TYR A 920 36.40 -0.15 -1.11
N TYR A 921 35.72 -0.98 -1.90
CA TYR A 921 35.07 -0.68 -3.16
C TYR A 921 33.59 -1.07 -3.06
N PRO A 922 32.70 -0.12 -2.75
CA PRO A 922 31.26 -0.38 -2.77
C PRO A 922 30.79 -0.62 -4.21
N LEU A 923 30.07 -1.71 -4.46
CA LEU A 923 29.58 -2.06 -5.80
C LEU A 923 28.68 -0.96 -6.39
N SER A 924 27.92 -0.24 -5.55
CA SER A 924 27.00 0.82 -5.98
C SER A 924 27.68 2.10 -6.47
N LYS A 925 28.98 2.29 -6.19
CA LYS A 925 29.74 3.49 -6.61
C LYS A 925 31.02 3.11 -7.38
N MET A 926 31.12 1.85 -7.78
CA MET A 926 32.26 1.35 -8.53
C MET A 926 32.27 1.97 -9.92
N THR A 927 33.42 2.52 -10.31
CA THR A 927 33.61 2.99 -11.68
C THR A 927 33.87 1.82 -12.64
N ASP A 928 33.59 1.98 -13.93
CA ASP A 928 33.86 0.93 -14.94
C ASP A 928 35.33 0.47 -14.91
N ALA A 929 36.26 1.41 -14.69
CA ALA A 929 37.69 1.11 -14.56
C ALA A 929 38.02 0.30 -13.30
N GLU A 930 37.41 0.62 -12.15
CA GLU A 930 37.56 -0.17 -10.93
C GLU A 930 36.93 -1.57 -11.09
N GLN A 931 35.79 -1.65 -11.78
CA GLN A 931 35.12 -2.92 -12.07
C GLN A 931 35.98 -3.80 -12.95
N GLU A 932 36.49 -3.28 -14.07
CA GLU A 932 37.38 -4.01 -14.98
C GLU A 932 38.66 -4.47 -14.27
N GLN A 933 39.24 -3.62 -13.42
CA GLN A 933 40.39 -4.00 -12.60
C GLN A 933 40.07 -5.17 -11.65
N LEU A 934 38.93 -5.14 -10.96
CA LEU A 934 38.52 -6.22 -10.05
C LEU A 934 38.13 -7.51 -10.79
N ILE A 935 37.65 -7.42 -12.04
CA ILE A 935 37.46 -8.58 -12.92
C ILE A 935 38.82 -9.19 -13.26
N ASN A 936 39.78 -8.36 -13.68
CA ASN A 936 41.13 -8.80 -14.04
C ASN A 936 41.89 -9.39 -12.86
N ASP A 937 41.66 -8.89 -11.64
CA ASP A 937 42.22 -9.46 -10.42
C ASP A 937 41.47 -10.71 -9.93
N HIS A 938 40.35 -11.09 -10.58
CA HIS A 938 39.43 -12.15 -10.17
C HIS A 938 38.83 -11.94 -8.76
N PHE A 939 38.62 -10.67 -8.37
CA PHE A 939 38.07 -10.27 -7.07
C PHE A 939 36.58 -9.93 -7.11
N LEU A 940 36.04 -9.61 -8.28
CA LEU A 940 34.63 -9.23 -8.43
C LEU A 940 33.70 -10.44 -8.20
N PHE A 941 32.58 -10.21 -7.51
CA PHE A 941 31.45 -11.12 -7.46
C PHE A 941 30.22 -10.47 -8.09
N ASP A 942 29.42 -11.25 -8.81
CA ASP A 942 28.29 -10.77 -9.58
C ASP A 942 26.95 -10.92 -8.84
N LYS A 943 25.92 -10.26 -9.39
CA LYS A 943 24.54 -10.43 -8.93
C LYS A 943 24.19 -11.92 -8.95
N PRO A 944 23.60 -12.48 -7.86
CA PRO A 944 23.16 -13.86 -7.88
C PRO A 944 22.15 -14.10 -9.00
N VAL A 945 22.46 -15.02 -9.91
CA VAL A 945 21.57 -15.49 -10.99
C VAL A 945 21.09 -16.91 -10.80
N SER A 946 21.69 -17.65 -9.86
CA SER A 946 21.31 -19.02 -9.55
C SER A 946 19.88 -19.05 -8.99
N PRO A 947 19.00 -19.92 -9.51
CA PRO A 947 17.65 -20.13 -8.97
C PRO A 947 17.63 -20.43 -7.46
N LEU A 948 18.67 -21.08 -6.93
CA LEU A 948 18.82 -21.38 -5.50
C LEU A 948 18.97 -20.10 -4.67
N LEU A 949 19.83 -19.18 -5.10
CA LEU A 949 20.09 -17.91 -4.39
C LEU A 949 18.96 -16.90 -4.61
N LEU A 950 18.35 -16.91 -5.79
CA LEU A 950 17.19 -16.05 -6.12
C LEU A 950 15.96 -16.42 -5.27
N SER A 951 15.61 -17.71 -5.19
CA SER A 951 14.51 -18.20 -4.35
C SER A 951 14.76 -17.98 -2.85
N ALA A 952 16.04 -17.98 -2.42
CA ALA A 952 16.46 -17.60 -1.07
C ALA A 952 16.52 -16.07 -0.84
N ARG A 953 16.13 -15.24 -1.82
CA ARG A 953 16.07 -13.76 -1.75
C ARG A 953 17.42 -13.06 -1.59
N MET A 954 18.52 -13.71 -1.98
CA MET A 954 19.87 -13.19 -1.72
C MET A 954 20.27 -12.06 -2.69
N ALA A 955 19.60 -11.95 -3.85
CA ALA A 955 19.81 -10.86 -4.82
C ALA A 955 19.04 -9.56 -4.51
N ARG A 956 18.31 -9.50 -3.40
CA ARG A 956 17.40 -8.39 -3.08
C ARG A 956 18.15 -7.05 -2.89
N ASP A 957 17.61 -5.97 -3.45
CA ASP A 957 18.16 -4.62 -3.44
C ASP A 957 19.56 -4.50 -4.09
N TRP A 958 19.96 -5.43 -4.96
CA TRP A 958 21.30 -5.40 -5.56
C TRP A 958 21.57 -4.11 -6.36
N PRO A 959 22.76 -3.47 -6.27
CA PRO A 959 23.95 -3.85 -5.49
C PRO A 959 24.06 -3.16 -4.11
N ASP A 960 22.96 -2.67 -3.53
CA ASP A 960 22.97 -1.86 -2.30
C ASP A 960 23.69 -2.53 -1.12
N ALA A 961 24.60 -1.80 -0.48
CA ALA A 961 25.41 -2.25 0.65
C ALA A 961 26.25 -3.52 0.40
N ARG A 962 26.62 -3.78 -0.86
CA ARG A 962 27.58 -4.82 -1.24
C ARG A 962 28.87 -4.17 -1.68
N GLY A 963 29.98 -4.85 -1.41
CA GLY A 963 31.27 -4.37 -1.87
C GLY A 963 32.40 -5.31 -1.55
N ILE A 964 33.57 -4.87 -1.99
CA ILE A 964 34.80 -5.64 -1.98
C ILE A 964 35.85 -4.82 -1.26
N TRP A 965 36.53 -5.39 -0.29
CA TRP A 965 37.74 -4.80 0.28
C TRP A 965 38.92 -5.69 -0.07
N HIS A 966 40.06 -5.11 -0.47
CA HIS A 966 41.31 -5.87 -0.54
C HIS A 966 42.48 -5.05 -0.02
N ASN A 967 43.50 -5.75 0.47
CA ASN A 967 44.75 -5.11 0.90
C ASN A 967 45.59 -4.63 -0.29
N ASP A 968 46.54 -3.74 -0.01
CA ASP A 968 47.41 -3.13 -1.04
C ASP A 968 48.21 -4.19 -1.82
N ALA A 969 48.56 -5.30 -1.17
CA ALA A 969 49.29 -6.42 -1.78
C ALA A 969 48.40 -7.41 -2.57
N LYS A 970 47.07 -7.19 -2.63
CA LYS A 970 46.11 -8.07 -3.34
C LYS A 970 46.18 -9.55 -2.94
N ASN A 971 46.49 -9.82 -1.67
CA ASN A 971 46.66 -11.18 -1.14
C ASN A 971 45.78 -11.46 0.09
N PHE A 972 44.96 -10.48 0.50
CA PHE A 972 43.91 -10.58 1.51
C PHE A 972 42.69 -9.76 1.06
N LEU A 973 41.50 -10.37 1.06
CA LEU A 973 40.28 -9.89 0.42
C LEU A 973 39.07 -10.18 1.31
N VAL A 974 38.11 -9.25 1.37
CA VAL A 974 36.83 -9.44 2.08
C VAL A 974 35.69 -9.02 1.16
N TRP A 975 34.78 -9.96 0.88
CA TRP A 975 33.48 -9.63 0.27
C TRP A 975 32.47 -9.33 1.36
N VAL A 976 31.60 -8.35 1.11
CA VAL A 976 30.60 -7.86 2.06
C VAL A 976 29.21 -8.07 1.47
N ASN A 977 28.32 -8.72 2.23
CA ASN A 977 26.91 -8.97 1.89
C ASN A 977 26.66 -9.78 0.60
N GLU A 978 27.51 -10.78 0.32
CA GLU A 978 27.35 -11.73 -0.79
C GLU A 978 26.41 -12.88 -0.37
N GLU A 979 26.94 -14.08 -0.08
CA GLU A 979 26.14 -15.20 0.43
C GLU A 979 25.95 -15.16 1.95
N ASP A 980 26.88 -14.53 2.64
CA ASP A 980 26.93 -14.33 4.09
C ASP A 980 27.29 -12.85 4.34
N HIS A 981 27.31 -12.39 5.59
CA HIS A 981 27.66 -10.99 5.88
C HIS A 981 29.07 -10.64 5.41
N THR A 982 30.03 -11.52 5.68
CA THR A 982 31.39 -11.37 5.16
C THR A 982 31.93 -12.68 4.63
N ARG A 983 32.78 -12.58 3.60
CA ARG A 983 33.60 -13.69 3.11
C ARG A 983 35.05 -13.24 3.09
N VAL A 984 35.83 -13.75 4.03
CA VAL A 984 37.24 -13.40 4.23
C VAL A 984 38.11 -14.39 3.47
N ILE A 985 39.06 -13.90 2.70
CA ILE A 985 39.87 -14.65 1.76
C ILE A 985 41.33 -14.23 1.92
N SER A 986 42.23 -15.20 2.03
CA SER A 986 43.68 -15.02 1.92
C SER A 986 44.19 -15.90 0.80
N MET A 987 45.04 -15.39 -0.07
CA MET A 987 45.56 -16.16 -1.20
C MET A 987 46.92 -15.65 -1.66
N GLN A 988 47.74 -16.51 -2.26
CA GLN A 988 48.95 -16.11 -2.98
C GLN A 988 49.37 -17.18 -4.00
N GLN A 989 50.23 -16.79 -4.94
CA GLN A 989 50.88 -17.72 -5.87
C GLN A 989 51.92 -18.58 -5.13
N GLY A 990 52.19 -19.77 -5.67
CA GLY A 990 53.11 -20.76 -5.11
C GLY A 990 52.52 -21.61 -3.98
N GLY A 991 53.37 -22.47 -3.42
CA GLY A 991 53.00 -23.53 -2.48
C GLY A 991 53.01 -23.18 -0.98
N ASN A 992 53.10 -21.90 -0.59
CA ASN A 992 53.21 -21.51 0.82
C ASN A 992 51.83 -21.32 1.48
N MET A 993 51.15 -22.43 1.75
CA MET A 993 49.87 -22.45 2.49
C MET A 993 50.02 -21.93 3.93
N ARG A 994 51.17 -22.15 4.58
CA ARG A 994 51.43 -21.68 5.95
C ARG A 994 51.29 -20.17 6.06
N GLU A 995 51.95 -19.43 5.17
CA GLU A 995 51.88 -17.96 5.15
C GLU A 995 50.47 -17.47 4.82
N VAL A 996 49.79 -18.10 3.85
CA VAL A 996 48.39 -17.78 3.51
C VAL A 996 47.49 -17.94 4.73
N PHE A 997 47.62 -19.04 5.46
CA PHE A 997 46.83 -19.32 6.65
C PHE A 997 47.18 -18.40 7.82
N HIS A 998 48.46 -18.10 8.03
CA HIS A 998 48.88 -17.13 9.03
C HIS A 998 48.28 -15.73 8.79
N ARG A 999 48.34 -15.24 7.53
CA ARG A 999 47.70 -13.98 7.14
C ARG A 999 46.19 -14.02 7.33
N PHE A 1000 45.55 -15.14 6.98
CA PHE A 1000 44.12 -15.37 7.16
C PHE A 1000 43.69 -15.28 8.64
N CYS A 1001 44.36 -16.01 9.53
CA CYS A 1001 44.06 -16.02 10.97
C CYS A 1001 44.32 -14.65 11.60
N ASN A 1002 45.45 -14.02 11.29
CA ASN A 1002 45.77 -12.68 11.78
C ASN A 1002 44.73 -11.64 11.32
N GLY A 1003 44.34 -11.69 10.04
CA GLY A 1003 43.31 -10.81 9.49
C GLY A 1003 41.95 -11.00 10.16
N LEU A 1004 41.48 -12.25 10.30
CA LEU A 1004 40.23 -12.55 11.00
C LEU A 1004 40.24 -12.07 12.44
N LYS A 1005 41.32 -12.33 13.18
CA LYS A 1005 41.45 -11.92 14.58
C LYS A 1005 41.40 -10.40 14.72
N LYS A 1006 42.15 -9.65 13.89
CA LYS A 1006 42.10 -8.18 13.89
C LYS A 1006 40.71 -7.64 13.55
N ILE A 1007 40.03 -8.21 12.56
CA ILE A 1007 38.65 -7.81 12.20
C ILE A 1007 37.70 -8.07 13.38
N GLU A 1008 37.77 -9.25 13.99
CA GLU A 1008 36.90 -9.62 15.10
C GLU A 1008 37.17 -8.77 16.36
N ASP A 1009 38.43 -8.51 16.70
CA ASP A 1009 38.82 -7.65 17.81
C ASP A 1009 38.32 -6.20 17.59
N ALA A 1010 38.42 -5.69 16.37
CA ALA A 1010 37.88 -4.36 16.01
C ALA A 1010 36.36 -4.30 16.12
N MET A 1011 35.64 -5.37 15.73
CA MET A 1011 34.19 -5.47 15.93
C MET A 1011 33.83 -5.54 17.43
N LYS A 1012 34.55 -6.34 18.22
CA LYS A 1012 34.35 -6.47 19.67
C LYS A 1012 34.56 -5.17 20.41
N ALA A 1013 35.55 -4.38 20.02
CA ALA A 1013 35.77 -3.03 20.56
C ALA A 1013 34.55 -2.09 20.39
N LYS A 1014 33.66 -2.38 19.42
CA LYS A 1014 32.40 -1.66 19.17
C LYS A 1014 31.16 -2.40 19.70
N GLY A 1015 31.33 -3.43 20.53
CA GLY A 1015 30.22 -4.22 21.09
C GLY A 1015 29.52 -5.11 20.07
N LYS A 1016 30.20 -5.48 18.98
CA LYS A 1016 29.71 -6.41 17.96
C LYS A 1016 30.55 -7.68 17.98
N GLU A 1017 29.98 -8.80 17.57
CA GLU A 1017 30.70 -10.08 17.51
C GLU A 1017 30.15 -10.95 16.36
N PHE A 1018 30.90 -11.98 15.99
CA PHE A 1018 30.40 -12.97 15.05
C PHE A 1018 29.40 -13.93 15.71
N MET A 1019 28.44 -14.42 14.94
CA MET A 1019 27.54 -15.49 15.37
C MET A 1019 28.34 -16.77 15.55
N TRP A 1020 28.31 -17.29 16.77
CA TRP A 1020 28.98 -18.54 17.15
C TRP A 1020 28.13 -19.30 18.16
N ASP A 1021 28.03 -20.61 17.98
CA ASP A 1021 27.33 -21.54 18.85
C ASP A 1021 28.23 -22.75 19.13
N GLU A 1022 28.19 -23.28 20.36
CA GLU A 1022 29.06 -24.38 20.78
C GLU A 1022 28.86 -25.65 19.95
N HIS A 1023 27.62 -25.92 19.51
CA HIS A 1023 27.31 -27.06 18.66
C HIS A 1023 27.61 -26.75 17.19
N LEU A 1024 27.25 -25.56 16.71
CA LEU A 1024 27.29 -25.25 15.27
C LEU A 1024 28.58 -24.58 14.79
N GLY A 1025 29.47 -24.15 15.69
CA GLY A 1025 30.59 -23.27 15.37
C GLY A 1025 30.10 -21.90 14.90
N TYR A 1026 30.79 -21.32 13.91
CA TYR A 1026 30.33 -20.08 13.29
C TYR A 1026 29.04 -20.32 12.48
N VAL A 1027 28.03 -19.50 12.76
CA VAL A 1027 26.69 -19.63 12.16
C VAL A 1027 26.63 -18.86 10.84
N LEU A 1028 26.25 -19.55 9.77
CA LEU A 1028 26.16 -19.02 8.41
C LEU A 1028 24.81 -19.34 7.77
N THR A 1029 24.54 -18.68 6.64
CA THR A 1029 23.26 -18.73 5.93
C THR A 1029 22.88 -20.15 5.50
N CYS A 1030 23.84 -20.87 4.91
CA CYS A 1030 23.63 -22.23 4.46
C CYS A 1030 24.08 -23.22 5.54
N PRO A 1031 23.27 -24.24 5.89
CA PRO A 1031 23.68 -25.29 6.82
C PRO A 1031 24.98 -26.01 6.40
N SER A 1032 25.28 -26.08 5.10
CA SER A 1032 26.55 -26.67 4.62
C SER A 1032 27.79 -25.82 4.95
N ASN A 1033 27.63 -24.55 5.30
CA ASN A 1033 28.73 -23.64 5.63
C ASN A 1033 28.98 -23.56 7.16
N LEU A 1034 28.19 -24.23 8.01
CA LEU A 1034 28.40 -24.20 9.47
C LEU A 1034 29.76 -24.76 9.91
N GLY A 1035 30.11 -24.53 11.18
CA GLY A 1035 31.38 -24.92 11.77
C GLY A 1035 32.44 -23.85 11.55
N THR A 1036 33.48 -24.21 10.82
CA THR A 1036 34.55 -23.28 10.43
C THR A 1036 34.14 -22.34 9.31
N GLY A 1037 33.17 -22.75 8.47
CA GLY A 1037 32.87 -22.12 7.17
C GLY A 1037 34.02 -22.16 6.17
N LEU A 1038 35.12 -22.86 6.50
CA LEU A 1038 36.39 -22.75 5.82
C LEU A 1038 36.42 -23.58 4.52
N ARG A 1039 37.02 -22.99 3.48
CA ARG A 1039 37.54 -23.70 2.32
C ARG A 1039 39.00 -23.27 2.13
N GLY A 1040 39.92 -24.10 2.60
CA GLY A 1040 41.34 -24.06 2.31
C GLY A 1040 41.64 -25.00 1.15
N GLY A 1041 42.41 -24.54 0.17
CA GLY A 1041 42.71 -25.33 -1.01
C GLY A 1041 43.86 -24.77 -1.82
N VAL A 1042 44.33 -25.59 -2.76
CA VAL A 1042 45.42 -25.25 -3.68
C VAL A 1042 45.02 -25.53 -5.11
N HIS A 1043 45.53 -24.74 -6.03
CA HIS A 1043 45.61 -25.16 -7.43
C HIS A 1043 46.85 -26.03 -7.61
N VAL A 1044 46.64 -27.30 -7.98
CA VAL A 1044 47.71 -28.28 -8.15
C VAL A 1044 47.58 -29.02 -9.48
N LYS A 1045 48.71 -29.20 -10.18
CA LYS A 1045 48.81 -29.97 -11.43
C LYS A 1045 48.92 -31.46 -11.13
N LEU A 1046 47.95 -32.24 -11.59
CA LEU A 1046 47.90 -33.70 -11.42
C LEU A 1046 47.49 -34.41 -12.73
N PRO A 1047 48.23 -34.24 -13.85
CA PRO A 1047 47.85 -34.78 -15.16
C PRO A 1047 47.84 -36.32 -15.26
N MET A 1048 48.50 -37.02 -14.34
CA MET A 1048 48.56 -38.49 -14.31
C MET A 1048 47.61 -39.07 -13.27
N VAL A 1049 47.68 -38.63 -12.01
CA VAL A 1049 46.79 -39.10 -10.92
C VAL A 1049 45.34 -38.90 -11.28
N SER A 1050 44.98 -37.78 -11.94
CA SER A 1050 43.59 -37.51 -12.31
C SER A 1050 42.99 -38.47 -13.33
N LYS A 1051 43.82 -39.26 -14.02
CA LYS A 1051 43.40 -40.31 -14.96
C LYS A 1051 43.32 -41.69 -14.30
N ASP A 1052 43.82 -41.85 -13.08
CA ASP A 1052 43.69 -43.10 -12.33
C ASP A 1052 42.24 -43.27 -11.83
N ALA A 1053 41.65 -44.43 -12.08
CA ALA A 1053 40.27 -44.74 -11.71
C ALA A 1053 40.01 -44.64 -10.19
N ARG A 1054 41.07 -44.69 -9.36
CA ARG A 1054 41.00 -44.62 -7.90
C ARG A 1054 41.01 -43.19 -7.36
N PHE A 1055 41.24 -42.17 -8.20
CA PHE A 1055 41.46 -40.79 -7.74
C PHE A 1055 40.35 -40.26 -6.84
N ASP A 1056 39.09 -40.49 -7.20
CA ASP A 1056 37.96 -40.04 -6.38
C ASP A 1056 37.91 -40.72 -5.01
N GLY A 1057 38.22 -42.03 -4.96
CA GLY A 1057 38.33 -42.77 -3.69
C GLY A 1057 39.53 -42.35 -2.84
N ILE A 1058 40.64 -41.94 -3.46
CA ILE A 1058 41.80 -41.36 -2.76
C ILE A 1058 41.39 -40.04 -2.08
N LEU A 1059 40.74 -39.14 -2.83
CA LEU A 1059 40.27 -37.86 -2.29
C LEU A 1059 39.28 -38.04 -1.14
N GLU A 1060 38.32 -38.96 -1.27
CA GLU A 1060 37.35 -39.26 -0.21
C GLU A 1060 38.02 -39.69 1.09
N LYS A 1061 39.00 -40.61 1.02
CA LYS A 1061 39.76 -41.07 2.19
C LYS A 1061 40.62 -39.98 2.82
N LEU A 1062 41.22 -39.12 1.99
CA LEU A 1062 41.96 -37.94 2.46
C LEU A 1062 41.03 -36.84 3.00
N ARG A 1063 39.71 -36.98 2.85
CA ARG A 1063 38.70 -35.97 3.17
C ARG A 1063 38.90 -34.67 2.40
N LEU A 1064 39.26 -34.80 1.13
CA LEU A 1064 39.46 -33.72 0.17
C LEU A 1064 38.42 -33.79 -0.95
N GLN A 1065 38.26 -32.69 -1.66
CA GLN A 1065 37.40 -32.58 -2.83
C GLN A 1065 38.12 -31.83 -3.96
N LYS A 1066 37.78 -32.16 -5.21
CA LYS A 1066 38.31 -31.52 -6.42
C LYS A 1066 37.27 -30.64 -7.12
N ARG A 1067 37.73 -29.58 -7.78
CA ARG A 1067 36.98 -28.81 -8.79
C ARG A 1067 37.89 -28.48 -9.98
N GLY A 1068 37.30 -28.20 -11.14
CA GLY A 1068 38.03 -27.67 -12.28
C GLY A 1068 38.53 -26.25 -12.06
N THR A 1069 39.30 -25.74 -13.02
CA THR A 1069 40.10 -24.52 -12.87
C THR A 1069 39.25 -23.24 -12.73
N GLY A 1070 37.99 -23.27 -13.19
CA GLY A 1070 37.04 -22.16 -13.07
C GLY A 1070 36.01 -22.32 -11.93
N GLY A 1071 36.13 -23.35 -11.09
CA GLY A 1071 35.21 -23.62 -9.98
C GLY A 1071 34.25 -24.80 -10.21
N VAL A 1072 33.05 -24.71 -9.61
CA VAL A 1072 32.03 -25.79 -9.65
C VAL A 1072 31.63 -26.06 -11.10
N ASP A 1073 31.55 -27.34 -11.48
CA ASP A 1073 31.14 -27.81 -12.81
C ASP A 1073 32.01 -27.34 -13.99
N THR A 1074 33.20 -26.80 -13.72
CA THR A 1074 34.20 -26.51 -14.75
C THR A 1074 35.12 -27.70 -14.96
N ALA A 1075 35.58 -27.89 -16.20
CA ALA A 1075 36.61 -28.88 -16.50
C ALA A 1075 37.97 -28.42 -15.91
N SER A 1076 38.85 -29.37 -15.59
CA SER A 1076 40.25 -29.03 -15.41
C SER A 1076 40.86 -28.63 -16.75
N THR A 1077 41.59 -27.53 -16.76
CA THR A 1077 42.54 -27.21 -17.82
C THR A 1077 43.83 -27.93 -17.50
N ASP A 1078 44.52 -28.51 -18.48
CA ASP A 1078 45.87 -29.11 -18.39
C ASP A 1078 46.16 -30.08 -17.21
N GLY A 1079 45.13 -30.68 -16.60
CA GLY A 1079 45.28 -31.53 -15.41
C GLY A 1079 45.41 -30.74 -14.10
N THR A 1080 45.16 -29.43 -14.10
CA THR A 1080 45.11 -28.57 -12.90
C THR A 1080 43.75 -28.63 -12.22
N PHE A 1081 43.74 -28.88 -10.90
CA PHE A 1081 42.54 -28.94 -10.07
C PHE A 1081 42.64 -27.99 -8.86
N ASP A 1082 41.48 -27.46 -8.42
CA ASP A 1082 41.31 -26.88 -7.09
C ASP A 1082 41.02 -28.02 -6.10
N ILE A 1083 42.05 -28.42 -5.35
CA ILE A 1083 41.97 -29.42 -4.29
C ILE A 1083 41.78 -28.71 -2.95
N SER A 1084 40.69 -29.03 -2.24
CA SER A 1084 40.32 -28.36 -0.99
C SER A 1084 39.72 -29.32 0.03
N ASN A 1085 39.61 -28.87 1.28
CA ASN A 1085 38.95 -29.64 2.35
C ASN A 1085 37.49 -29.98 2.01
N LEU A 1086 37.06 -31.18 2.36
CA LEU A 1086 35.67 -31.64 2.23
C LEU A 1086 34.79 -31.16 3.40
N ASP A 1087 35.33 -31.26 4.62
CA ASP A 1087 34.61 -30.97 5.86
C ASP A 1087 34.63 -29.50 6.26
N ARG A 1088 33.67 -29.11 7.10
CA ARG A 1088 33.58 -27.75 7.66
C ARG A 1088 33.22 -27.73 9.13
N ILE A 1089 32.44 -28.70 9.60
CA ILE A 1089 32.06 -28.88 11.01
C ILE A 1089 32.74 -30.13 11.59
N GLY A 1090 32.82 -30.22 12.91
CA GLY A 1090 33.53 -31.31 13.62
C GLY A 1090 35.06 -31.24 13.64
N PHE A 1091 35.69 -30.38 12.83
CA PHE A 1091 37.14 -30.16 12.81
C PHE A 1091 37.46 -28.66 12.90
N SER A 1092 38.57 -28.30 13.52
CA SER A 1092 39.03 -26.92 13.59
C SER A 1092 39.62 -26.41 12.27
N GLU A 1093 39.76 -25.09 12.12
CA GLU A 1093 40.37 -24.47 10.94
C GLU A 1093 41.79 -24.99 10.69
N VAL A 1094 42.62 -25.09 11.73
CA VAL A 1094 43.97 -25.69 11.66
C VAL A 1094 43.91 -27.13 11.15
N GLN A 1095 43.03 -27.97 11.70
CA GLN A 1095 42.91 -29.37 11.31
C GLN A 1095 42.52 -29.53 9.83
N LEU A 1096 41.62 -28.68 9.34
CA LEU A 1096 41.17 -28.71 7.95
C LEU A 1096 42.28 -28.28 6.98
N VAL A 1097 43.04 -27.24 7.31
CA VAL A 1097 44.18 -26.81 6.48
C VAL A 1097 45.32 -27.82 6.53
N GLN A 1098 45.57 -28.44 7.68
CA GLN A 1098 46.56 -29.51 7.81
C GLN A 1098 46.23 -30.70 6.89
N LYS A 1099 44.96 -31.14 6.86
CA LYS A 1099 44.51 -32.20 5.93
C LYS A 1099 44.79 -31.87 4.47
N VAL A 1100 44.62 -30.61 4.07
CA VAL A 1100 44.92 -30.16 2.71
C VAL A 1100 46.42 -30.22 2.44
N ILE A 1101 47.26 -29.75 3.36
CA ILE A 1101 48.73 -29.81 3.23
C ILE A 1101 49.20 -31.26 3.08
N ASP A 1102 48.77 -32.14 3.98
CA ASP A 1102 49.19 -33.54 4.01
C ASP A 1102 48.69 -34.28 2.76
N GLY A 1103 47.42 -34.11 2.40
CA GLY A 1103 46.85 -34.76 1.23
C GLY A 1103 47.45 -34.26 -0.08
N VAL A 1104 47.76 -32.97 -0.22
CA VAL A 1104 48.43 -32.43 -1.41
C VAL A 1104 49.84 -32.99 -1.54
N LYS A 1105 50.58 -33.13 -0.43
CA LYS A 1105 51.91 -33.79 -0.46
C LYS A 1105 51.80 -35.21 -1.00
N ILE A 1106 50.86 -36.00 -0.49
CA ILE A 1106 50.61 -37.37 -0.96
C ILE A 1106 50.25 -37.38 -2.46
N LEU A 1107 49.34 -36.51 -2.90
CA LEU A 1107 48.93 -36.44 -4.31
C LEU A 1107 50.08 -36.06 -5.24
N VAL A 1108 50.95 -35.13 -4.82
CA VAL A 1108 52.14 -34.75 -5.60
C VAL A 1108 53.17 -35.89 -5.64
N GLU A 1109 53.35 -36.65 -4.56
CA GLU A 1109 54.22 -37.83 -4.59
C GLU A 1109 53.67 -38.92 -5.50
N MET A 1110 52.35 -39.17 -5.46
CA MET A 1110 51.69 -40.07 -6.40
C MET A 1110 51.87 -39.62 -7.84
N GLU A 1111 51.69 -38.32 -8.11
CA GLU A 1111 51.88 -37.73 -9.45
C GLU A 1111 53.31 -37.96 -9.95
N LYS A 1112 54.31 -37.70 -9.11
CA LYS A 1112 55.73 -37.95 -9.43
C LYS A 1112 56.01 -39.42 -9.73
N LYS A 1113 55.46 -40.35 -8.94
CA LYS A 1113 55.60 -41.80 -9.18
C LYS A 1113 54.97 -42.21 -10.51
N LEU A 1114 53.75 -41.74 -10.81
CA LEU A 1114 53.08 -42.05 -12.08
C LEU A 1114 53.81 -41.44 -13.29
N MET A 1115 54.33 -40.21 -13.17
CA MET A 1115 55.17 -39.59 -14.21
C MET A 1115 56.45 -40.41 -14.47
N ALA A 1116 56.98 -41.09 -13.45
CA ALA A 1116 58.12 -42.00 -13.54
C ALA A 1116 57.73 -43.45 -13.93
N GLY A 1117 56.45 -43.73 -14.21
CA GLY A 1117 55.96 -45.07 -14.56
C GLY A 1117 55.92 -46.07 -13.39
N GLN A 1118 55.91 -45.59 -12.15
CA GLN A 1118 55.92 -46.41 -10.93
C GLN A 1118 54.50 -46.58 -10.34
N SER A 1119 54.28 -47.66 -9.56
CA SER A 1119 53.02 -47.87 -8.84
C SER A 1119 52.85 -46.90 -7.67
N ILE A 1120 51.59 -46.48 -7.42
CA ILE A 1120 51.18 -45.65 -6.29
C ILE A 1120 50.55 -46.44 -5.14
N ASP A 1121 50.54 -47.78 -5.21
CA ASP A 1121 49.81 -48.64 -4.24
C ASP A 1121 50.28 -48.44 -2.79
N GLU A 1122 51.58 -48.19 -2.59
CA GLU A 1122 52.18 -47.92 -1.27
C GLU A 1122 51.76 -46.57 -0.66
N LEU A 1123 51.26 -45.65 -1.48
CA LEU A 1123 50.84 -44.31 -1.06
C LEU A 1123 49.33 -44.23 -0.81
N MET A 1124 48.58 -45.32 -1.00
CA MET A 1124 47.13 -45.32 -0.87
C MET A 1124 46.70 -45.04 0.59
N PRO A 1125 45.85 -44.03 0.83
CA PRO A 1125 45.39 -43.65 2.16
C PRO A 1125 44.35 -44.60 2.75
#